data_AF-A0A9E5DE75-F1
#
_entry.id   AF-A0A9E5DE75-F1
#
_cell.length_a   1.000
_cell.length_b   1.000
_cell.length_c   1.000
_cell.angle_alpha   90.00
_cell.angle_beta   90.00
_cell.angle_gamma   90.00
#
_symmetry.space_group_name_H-M   'P 1'
#
loop_
_entity.id
_entity.type
_entity.pdbx_description
1 polymer ?
#
loop_
_entity_poly.entity_id
_entity_poly.type
_entity_poly.pdbx_seq_one_letter_code
_entity_poly.pdbx_strand_id
1 'polypeptide(L)'
;IRLSEWHTNYEPNTKVMPEDLDNLDVVETVYDSSPIKYVDVNDNQMYDLYDGVVYDLDDDDLVSVGDILQTDIPAVDVYSLEEFNAGEKIMDQGELGNAWDRVDNSHPAYLMDLFDTIGTGDADDLMKWVDADDSNDWSCEDKLYLIQPHENGGSLGFDHTVTIGDTRVYIPEGDACIPVCGTKVVQGDHDATYMLMTNLDNAKLAHYTFDIKEWYVDMDGDNKVSFGDVRLTNVSNHYGPNTKVKLCDEFDLGHDLTWADWADPNAESDQTAVRYAETDDLPGYTLGDRVYVDVNDYSPDGLHNYVEAGDIRLVEAEVYMPGNPVPFVYPAWSVVDSNDVDVGDNLLGLLDRNGINEQDGEDYTDLSNLLGYIDTDCTGTWTCPDKLYIQQYTECDSFQLNLGVSVGDLRLYVPVNDPTSPFFGMEDWPECGTKVTCADIDVEYGVSFVFHNYDWIKFVDRNNDGIFTEGVDHVYVDMDESDDVTVGDVRLTDVSIKNDSYENNTKVDDHDLDRAGTMMDADLYVTVSDEDLLAVVPYVAGIGVADPTVELPTESFNFTVSMFDNDCSGDWTCVDALYLSIDDQFWQDNFAVTHKDIRLFIPPGLICDGEVPNGECDYHAYDANQDGMISIGEVSNAIDDYRAGQIDIGMVSEVIDLYRIGGSYCV
;
A
#
# COMPACT_ATOMS: atom_id res chain seq x y z
N ILE A 1 3.39 -22.88 -19.33
CA ILE A 1 4.74 -22.76 -18.72
C ILE A 1 5.28 -24.17 -18.52
N ARG A 2 6.59 -24.36 -18.52
CA ARG A 2 7.22 -25.64 -18.17
C ARG A 2 7.34 -25.75 -16.65
N LEU A 3 6.78 -26.79 -16.05
CA LEU A 3 6.90 -27.01 -14.60
C LEU A 3 8.10 -27.90 -14.23
N SER A 4 8.76 -28.49 -15.21
CA SER A 4 9.96 -29.32 -15.01
C SER A 4 10.90 -29.18 -16.20
N GLU A 5 12.15 -29.59 -16.00
CA GLU A 5 13.14 -29.65 -17.07
C GLU A 5 12.64 -30.53 -18.22
N TRP A 6 12.38 -29.92 -19.39
CA TRP A 6 12.07 -30.66 -20.61
C TRP A 6 13.35 -30.86 -21.42
N HIS A 7 13.93 -32.05 -21.29
CA HIS A 7 15.28 -32.32 -21.79
C HIS A 7 16.31 -31.30 -21.25
N THR A 8 17.60 -31.50 -21.46
CA THR A 8 18.63 -30.59 -20.93
C THR A 8 18.68 -29.22 -21.64
N ASN A 9 17.56 -28.77 -22.22
CA ASN A 9 17.49 -27.63 -23.14
C ASN A 9 16.66 -26.48 -22.60
N TYR A 10 15.69 -26.73 -21.73
CA TYR A 10 14.85 -25.70 -21.14
C TYR A 10 14.74 -25.94 -19.64
N GLU A 11 15.05 -24.91 -18.88
CA GLU A 11 14.86 -24.89 -17.43
C GLU A 11 13.35 -24.91 -17.11
N PRO A 12 12.97 -25.36 -15.90
CA PRO A 12 11.63 -25.13 -15.37
C PRO A 12 11.30 -23.64 -15.37
N ASN A 13 10.02 -23.32 -15.22
CA ASN A 13 9.53 -21.95 -15.15
C ASN A 13 9.86 -21.09 -16.40
N THR A 14 9.82 -21.72 -17.57
CA THR A 14 9.95 -21.00 -18.84
C THR A 14 8.67 -21.08 -19.64
N LYS A 15 8.33 -20.01 -20.36
CA LYS A 15 7.23 -20.01 -21.31
C LYS A 15 7.61 -20.88 -22.52
N VAL A 16 6.65 -21.62 -23.05
CA VAL A 16 6.83 -22.39 -24.29
C VAL A 16 6.67 -21.45 -25.47
N MET A 17 7.76 -21.16 -26.15
CA MET A 17 7.82 -20.23 -27.27
C MET A 17 7.51 -20.94 -28.60
N PRO A 18 7.03 -20.21 -29.62
CA PRO A 18 6.71 -20.79 -30.92
C PRO A 18 7.84 -21.60 -31.59
N GLU A 19 9.08 -21.24 -31.32
CA GLU A 19 10.31 -21.87 -31.83
C GLU A 19 10.80 -23.05 -31.00
N ASP A 20 10.26 -23.27 -29.81
CA ASP A 20 10.73 -24.31 -28.93
C ASP A 20 10.41 -25.71 -29.47
N LEU A 21 11.27 -26.66 -29.13
CA LEU A 21 11.18 -28.03 -29.64
C LEU A 21 9.97 -28.80 -29.13
N ASP A 22 9.47 -28.43 -27.95
CA ASP A 22 8.26 -28.94 -27.30
C ASP A 22 7.01 -28.11 -27.63
N ASN A 23 7.14 -27.06 -28.45
CA ASN A 23 5.96 -26.39 -28.98
C ASN A 23 5.18 -27.37 -29.86
N LEU A 24 3.86 -27.42 -29.65
CA LEU A 24 2.92 -28.35 -30.30
C LEU A 24 3.11 -29.83 -29.92
N ASP A 25 3.90 -30.13 -28.89
CA ASP A 25 3.86 -31.46 -28.29
C ASP A 25 2.47 -31.73 -27.69
N VAL A 26 2.12 -33.02 -27.60
CA VAL A 26 0.83 -33.42 -27.05
C VAL A 26 0.86 -33.19 -25.54
N VAL A 27 0.08 -32.22 -25.08
CA VAL A 27 -0.19 -32.05 -23.65
C VAL A 27 -1.20 -33.12 -23.22
N GLU A 28 -0.79 -33.98 -22.29
CA GLU A 28 -1.72 -34.87 -21.59
C GLU A 28 -2.18 -34.16 -20.31
N THR A 29 -3.49 -34.08 -20.09
CA THR A 29 -4.05 -33.61 -18.81
C THR A 29 -3.55 -34.55 -17.72
N VAL A 30 -2.86 -33.99 -16.72
CA VAL A 30 -2.20 -34.78 -15.69
C VAL A 30 -3.25 -35.48 -14.83
N TYR A 31 -4.26 -34.79 -14.28
CA TYR A 31 -5.47 -35.39 -13.68
C TYR A 31 -6.66 -34.41 -13.69
N ASP A 32 -7.87 -34.94 -13.43
CA ASP A 32 -9.14 -34.21 -13.17
C ASP A 32 -9.30 -33.94 -11.64
N SER A 33 -8.24 -34.18 -10.87
CA SER A 33 -8.13 -33.97 -9.42
C SER A 33 -7.16 -32.83 -9.12
N SER A 34 -7.39 -32.18 -7.99
CA SER A 34 -6.65 -31.04 -7.45
C SER A 34 -5.19 -31.40 -7.10
N PRO A 35 -4.22 -31.16 -8.00
CA PRO A 35 -2.86 -31.67 -7.83
C PRO A 35 -1.98 -30.72 -6.99
N ILE A 36 -2.48 -29.51 -6.70
CA ILE A 36 -1.73 -28.46 -5.99
C ILE A 36 -2.05 -28.60 -4.50
N LYS A 37 -1.05 -29.05 -3.75
CA LYS A 37 -1.11 -29.26 -2.31
C LYS A 37 0.02 -28.48 -1.64
N TYR A 38 0.02 -28.46 -0.32
CA TYR A 38 1.08 -27.84 0.46
C TYR A 38 1.63 -28.79 1.53
N VAL A 39 2.86 -28.53 1.92
CA VAL A 39 3.51 -29.14 3.07
C VAL A 39 3.40 -28.14 4.22
N ASP A 40 2.59 -28.48 5.22
CA ASP A 40 2.47 -27.74 6.48
C ASP A 40 3.75 -27.92 7.31
N VAL A 41 4.66 -26.96 7.25
CA VAL A 41 5.98 -27.09 7.90
C VAL A 41 5.91 -26.72 9.38
N ASN A 42 4.92 -25.92 9.78
CA ASN A 42 4.78 -25.42 11.15
C ASN A 42 3.66 -26.11 11.95
N ASP A 43 3.01 -27.13 11.37
CA ASP A 43 1.94 -27.95 11.93
C ASP A 43 0.69 -27.14 12.36
N ASN A 44 0.42 -25.98 11.74
CA ASN A 44 -0.74 -25.14 12.07
C ASN A 44 -2.03 -25.51 11.33
N GLN A 45 -1.96 -26.45 10.37
CA GLN A 45 -3.03 -26.92 9.48
C GLN A 45 -3.65 -25.81 8.59
N MET A 46 -2.88 -24.77 8.30
CA MET A 46 -3.29 -23.64 7.45
C MET A 46 -2.20 -23.40 6.41
N TYR A 47 -2.58 -23.26 5.15
CA TYR A 47 -1.64 -22.86 4.11
C TYR A 47 -1.22 -21.41 4.35
N ASP A 48 0.05 -21.20 4.72
CA ASP A 48 0.59 -19.87 5.08
C ASP A 48 1.91 -19.55 4.36
N LEU A 49 2.59 -18.46 4.76
CA LEU A 49 3.84 -18.02 4.12
C LEU A 49 4.99 -19.05 4.22
N TYR A 50 5.02 -19.87 5.25
CA TYR A 50 6.10 -20.83 5.50
C TYR A 50 5.99 -22.09 4.65
N ASP A 51 4.77 -22.43 4.26
CA ASP A 51 4.46 -23.73 3.65
C ASP A 51 4.93 -23.85 2.21
N GLY A 52 5.53 -24.99 1.91
CA GLY A 52 5.97 -25.30 0.56
C GLY A 52 4.82 -25.82 -0.31
N VAL A 53 4.76 -25.37 -1.57
CA VAL A 53 3.76 -25.82 -2.54
C VAL A 53 4.30 -27.00 -3.35
N VAL A 54 3.48 -28.02 -3.56
CA VAL A 54 3.84 -29.25 -4.28
C VAL A 54 2.77 -29.61 -5.31
N TYR A 55 3.23 -30.01 -6.50
CA TYR A 55 2.39 -30.72 -7.45
C TYR A 55 2.44 -32.22 -7.16
N ASP A 56 1.41 -32.73 -6.49
CA ASP A 56 1.17 -34.15 -6.24
C ASP A 56 0.65 -34.80 -7.54
N LEU A 57 1.55 -35.42 -8.29
CA LEU A 57 1.26 -35.95 -9.61
C LEU A 57 0.68 -37.36 -9.57
N ASP A 58 0.59 -38.01 -8.41
CA ASP A 58 -0.06 -39.32 -8.29
C ASP A 58 -1.24 -39.36 -7.31
N ASP A 59 -1.57 -38.20 -6.71
CA ASP A 59 -2.70 -37.94 -5.82
C ASP A 59 -2.74 -38.92 -4.64
N ASP A 60 -1.57 -39.12 -4.02
CA ASP A 60 -1.38 -40.06 -2.91
C ASP A 60 -1.25 -39.39 -1.52
N ASP A 61 -1.41 -38.06 -1.47
CA ASP A 61 -1.34 -37.20 -0.28
C ASP A 61 0.03 -37.24 0.41
N LEU A 62 1.08 -37.63 -0.32
CA LEU A 62 2.46 -37.62 0.15
C LEU A 62 3.36 -36.97 -0.89
N VAL A 63 4.47 -36.41 -0.44
CA VAL A 63 5.55 -36.04 -1.35
C VAL A 63 6.22 -37.32 -1.87
N SER A 64 5.86 -37.71 -3.09
CA SER A 64 6.05 -39.00 -3.73
C SER A 64 7.10 -38.94 -4.86
N VAL A 65 7.52 -40.10 -5.39
CA VAL A 65 8.52 -40.13 -6.48
C VAL A 65 7.88 -39.67 -7.78
N GLY A 66 8.32 -38.52 -8.27
CA GLY A 66 7.87 -37.95 -9.52
C GLY A 66 7.25 -36.58 -9.36
N ASP A 67 6.77 -36.26 -8.16
CA ASP A 67 6.22 -34.96 -7.78
C ASP A 67 7.22 -33.84 -7.97
N ILE A 68 6.70 -32.62 -8.03
CA ILE A 68 7.46 -31.41 -8.31
C ILE A 68 7.21 -30.44 -7.16
N LEU A 69 8.28 -29.99 -6.52
CA LEU A 69 8.20 -28.89 -5.58
C LEU A 69 8.00 -27.60 -6.39
N GLN A 70 6.92 -26.87 -6.16
CA GLN A 70 6.70 -25.58 -6.81
C GLN A 70 7.51 -24.48 -6.10
N THR A 71 7.68 -24.58 -4.79
CA THR A 71 8.51 -23.68 -3.98
C THR A 71 9.58 -24.43 -3.21
N ASP A 72 10.48 -23.69 -2.55
CA ASP A 72 11.32 -24.23 -1.48
C ASP A 72 10.45 -24.82 -0.35
N ILE A 73 11.01 -25.77 0.41
CA ILE A 73 10.41 -26.30 1.63
C ILE A 73 11.41 -26.10 2.79
N PRO A 74 11.12 -25.24 3.77
CA PRO A 74 10.04 -24.25 3.80
C PRO A 74 10.25 -23.16 2.74
N ALA A 75 9.18 -22.46 2.36
CA ALA A 75 9.21 -21.46 1.29
C ALA A 75 9.96 -20.18 1.68
N VAL A 76 10.01 -19.88 2.98
CA VAL A 76 10.81 -18.81 3.60
C VAL A 76 11.46 -19.35 4.88
N ASP A 77 12.36 -18.57 5.50
CA ASP A 77 12.88 -18.91 6.83
C ASP A 77 11.71 -19.04 7.83
N VAL A 78 11.65 -20.14 8.58
CA VAL A 78 10.56 -20.41 9.53
C VAL A 78 10.94 -19.90 10.90
N TYR A 79 10.08 -19.08 11.48
CA TYR A 79 10.21 -18.56 12.82
C TYR A 79 9.13 -19.16 13.70
N SER A 80 9.46 -19.39 14.97
CA SER A 80 8.46 -19.90 15.90
C SER A 80 7.32 -18.90 16.06
N LEU A 81 6.09 -19.38 15.96
CA LEU A 81 4.90 -18.67 16.44
C LEU A 81 4.53 -19.07 17.87
N GLU A 82 5.20 -20.10 18.42
CA GLU A 82 4.91 -20.56 19.79
C GLU A 82 5.31 -19.50 20.83
N GLU A 83 4.42 -19.32 21.79
CA GLU A 83 4.42 -18.22 22.76
C GLU A 83 5.74 -18.02 23.53
N PHE A 84 6.49 -19.09 23.83
CA PHE A 84 7.70 -19.04 24.66
C PHE A 84 9.01 -18.83 23.89
N ASN A 85 8.98 -18.95 22.57
CA ASN A 85 10.14 -18.77 21.68
C ASN A 85 9.77 -18.04 20.39
N ALA A 86 8.67 -17.27 20.39
CA ALA A 86 8.19 -16.53 19.24
C ALA A 86 9.33 -15.72 18.60
N GLY A 87 9.54 -15.91 17.29
CA GLY A 87 10.63 -15.28 16.55
C GLY A 87 12.00 -15.93 16.61
N GLU A 88 12.17 -17.03 17.33
CA GLU A 88 13.36 -17.85 17.16
C GLU A 88 13.29 -18.52 15.79
N LYS A 89 14.31 -18.34 14.95
CA LYS A 89 14.42 -19.08 13.70
C LYS A 89 14.52 -20.58 13.99
N ILE A 90 13.57 -21.35 13.46
CA ILE A 90 13.47 -22.80 13.62
C ILE A 90 14.12 -23.52 12.43
N MET A 91 13.89 -23.03 11.22
CA MET A 91 14.28 -23.72 9.97
C MET A 91 14.72 -22.70 8.92
N ASP A 92 15.77 -23.02 8.15
CA ASP A 92 16.20 -22.18 7.02
C ASP A 92 15.32 -22.46 5.79
N GLN A 93 15.06 -21.45 4.95
CA GLN A 93 14.42 -21.62 3.64
C GLN A 93 15.09 -22.74 2.83
N GLY A 94 14.29 -23.60 2.22
CA GLY A 94 14.76 -24.69 1.35
C GLY A 94 15.52 -25.82 2.04
N GLU A 95 15.53 -25.89 3.38
CA GLU A 95 16.24 -26.93 4.13
C GLU A 95 15.80 -28.37 3.74
N LEU A 96 14.54 -28.54 3.33
CA LEU A 96 13.93 -29.83 2.99
C LEU A 96 13.76 -30.06 1.47
N GLY A 97 14.07 -29.06 0.65
CA GLY A 97 13.93 -29.13 -0.81
C GLY A 97 13.92 -27.74 -1.44
N ASN A 98 14.41 -27.63 -2.67
CA ASN A 98 14.38 -26.37 -3.39
C ASN A 98 13.21 -26.34 -4.39
N ALA A 99 12.80 -25.15 -4.78
CA ALA A 99 11.82 -24.92 -5.81
C ALA A 99 12.22 -25.62 -7.11
N TRP A 100 11.21 -26.18 -7.77
CA TRP A 100 11.30 -26.93 -9.03
C TRP A 100 12.04 -28.27 -8.94
N ASP A 101 12.45 -28.71 -7.75
CA ASP A 101 13.05 -30.03 -7.56
C ASP A 101 12.02 -31.12 -7.90
N ARG A 102 12.45 -32.10 -8.71
CA ARG A 102 11.67 -33.33 -8.94
C ARG A 102 12.03 -34.37 -7.89
N VAL A 103 11.03 -34.82 -7.15
CA VAL A 103 11.21 -35.69 -5.98
C VAL A 103 11.62 -37.11 -6.40
N ASP A 104 12.66 -37.63 -5.76
CA ASP A 104 13.09 -39.02 -5.85
C ASP A 104 13.17 -39.68 -4.45
N ASN A 105 13.45 -40.98 -4.39
CA ASN A 105 13.49 -41.73 -3.11
C ASN A 105 14.59 -41.27 -2.12
N SER A 106 15.49 -40.37 -2.54
CA SER A 106 16.55 -39.79 -1.71
C SER A 106 16.36 -38.31 -1.42
N HIS A 107 15.32 -37.69 -1.98
CA HIS A 107 14.97 -36.30 -1.75
C HIS A 107 14.59 -36.08 -0.27
N PRO A 108 15.03 -35.00 0.41
CA PRO A 108 14.74 -34.80 1.83
C PRO A 108 13.23 -34.71 2.14
N ALA A 109 12.45 -34.11 1.23
CA ALA A 109 10.99 -34.06 1.36
C ALA A 109 10.26 -35.39 1.09
N TYR A 110 10.92 -36.46 0.63
CA TYR A 110 10.24 -37.71 0.29
C TYR A 110 9.50 -38.31 1.50
N LEU A 111 8.22 -38.64 1.32
CA LEU A 111 7.27 -39.12 2.35
C LEU A 111 6.82 -38.07 3.38
N MET A 112 7.01 -36.78 3.11
CA MET A 112 6.30 -35.75 3.88
C MET A 112 4.80 -35.82 3.57
N ASP A 113 3.98 -35.61 4.59
CA ASP A 113 2.53 -35.58 4.43
C ASP A 113 2.15 -34.29 3.67
N LEU A 114 1.26 -34.42 2.68
CA LEU A 114 0.63 -33.29 2.01
C LEU A 114 -0.74 -33.06 2.64
N PHE A 115 -1.03 -31.80 2.92
CA PHE A 115 -2.31 -31.41 3.49
C PHE A 115 -3.34 -31.10 2.39
N ASP A 116 -4.58 -30.91 2.81
CA ASP A 116 -5.71 -30.68 1.92
C ASP A 116 -5.39 -29.59 0.88
N THR A 117 -6.06 -29.67 -0.27
CA THR A 117 -5.76 -28.84 -1.43
C THR A 117 -5.93 -27.36 -1.11
N ILE A 118 -5.01 -26.52 -1.60
CA ILE A 118 -5.07 -25.06 -1.40
C ILE A 118 -6.41 -24.54 -1.97
N GLY A 119 -7.26 -23.94 -1.14
CA GLY A 119 -8.59 -23.48 -1.54
C GLY A 119 -9.51 -24.61 -2.01
N THR A 120 -10.02 -24.52 -3.23
CA THR A 120 -10.80 -25.61 -3.85
C THR A 120 -9.90 -26.73 -4.40
N GLY A 121 -8.61 -26.44 -4.54
CA GLY A 121 -7.62 -27.28 -5.19
C GLY A 121 -7.66 -27.28 -6.72
N ASP A 122 -8.65 -26.61 -7.32
CA ASP A 122 -8.71 -26.47 -8.77
C ASP A 122 -7.72 -25.39 -9.23
N ALA A 123 -6.92 -25.71 -10.24
CA ALA A 123 -5.97 -24.76 -10.80
C ALA A 123 -6.69 -23.54 -11.40
N ASP A 124 -7.91 -23.72 -11.91
CA ASP A 124 -8.71 -22.62 -12.47
C ASP A 124 -9.08 -21.57 -11.40
N ASP A 125 -9.18 -21.98 -10.14
CA ASP A 125 -9.51 -21.07 -9.03
C ASP A 125 -8.25 -20.36 -8.50
N LEU A 126 -7.13 -21.08 -8.41
CA LEU A 126 -5.89 -20.59 -7.81
C LEU A 126 -4.95 -19.86 -8.77
N MET A 127 -4.95 -20.19 -10.06
CA MET A 127 -4.01 -19.59 -11.00
C MET A 127 -4.55 -18.26 -11.52
N LYS A 128 -3.88 -17.16 -11.15
CA LYS A 128 -4.16 -15.81 -11.66
C LYS A 128 -2.92 -15.27 -12.33
N TRP A 129 -3.11 -14.35 -13.27
CA TRP A 129 -2.01 -13.72 -13.97
C TRP A 129 -2.18 -12.20 -13.94
N VAL A 130 -1.04 -11.51 -13.92
CA VAL A 130 -0.97 -10.06 -14.09
C VAL A 130 -0.68 -9.81 -15.56
N ASP A 131 -1.61 -9.11 -16.21
CA ASP A 131 -1.51 -8.65 -17.60
C ASP A 131 -0.58 -7.44 -17.67
N ALA A 132 0.72 -7.70 -17.68
CA ALA A 132 1.72 -6.66 -17.54
C ALA A 132 1.77 -5.75 -18.78
N ASP A 133 1.36 -6.27 -19.94
CA ASP A 133 1.29 -5.52 -21.19
C ASP A 133 -0.13 -5.13 -21.59
N ASP A 134 -1.11 -5.25 -20.69
CA ASP A 134 -2.57 -5.02 -20.87
C ASP A 134 -3.00 -5.34 -22.32
N SER A 135 -2.70 -6.58 -22.71
CA SER A 135 -3.06 -7.12 -24.02
C SER A 135 -4.37 -7.90 -23.98
N ASN A 136 -4.88 -8.17 -22.77
CA ASN A 136 -5.95 -9.08 -22.45
C ASN A 136 -5.72 -10.47 -23.06
N ASP A 137 -4.44 -10.84 -23.19
CA ASP A 137 -3.99 -12.15 -23.62
C ASP A 137 -2.80 -12.62 -22.78
N TRP A 138 -2.52 -13.91 -22.80
CA TRP A 138 -1.33 -14.45 -22.13
C TRP A 138 -0.08 -14.21 -23.00
N SER A 139 0.54 -13.04 -22.83
CA SER A 139 1.73 -12.51 -23.49
C SER A 139 3.03 -12.83 -22.73
N CYS A 140 4.20 -12.50 -23.30
CA CYS A 140 5.49 -12.87 -22.67
C CYS A 140 5.88 -11.98 -21.50
N GLU A 141 5.24 -10.81 -21.37
CA GLU A 141 5.50 -9.83 -20.31
C GLU A 141 4.68 -10.15 -19.06
N ASP A 142 3.64 -10.97 -19.20
CA ASP A 142 2.76 -11.35 -18.10
C ASP A 142 3.42 -12.22 -17.05
N LYS A 143 2.85 -12.12 -15.86
CA LYS A 143 3.28 -12.84 -14.66
C LYS A 143 2.17 -13.78 -14.24
N LEU A 144 2.53 -14.96 -13.75
CA LEU A 144 1.56 -15.97 -13.29
C LEU A 144 1.82 -16.28 -11.82
N TYR A 145 0.75 -16.27 -11.05
CA TYR A 145 0.73 -16.49 -9.61
C TYR A 145 -0.23 -17.63 -9.27
N LEU A 146 0.07 -18.31 -8.18
CA LEU A 146 -0.90 -19.12 -7.44
C LEU A 146 -1.35 -18.29 -6.25
N ILE A 147 -2.60 -17.86 -6.26
CA ILE A 147 -3.14 -17.01 -5.19
C ILE A 147 -3.36 -17.82 -3.91
N GLN A 148 -3.15 -17.19 -2.77
CA GLN A 148 -3.59 -17.69 -1.48
C GLN A 148 -5.10 -17.45 -1.32
N PRO A 149 -5.92 -18.50 -1.23
CA PRO A 149 -7.36 -18.34 -1.11
C PRO A 149 -7.73 -17.91 0.32
N HIS A 150 -8.52 -16.85 0.42
CA HIS A 150 -9.00 -16.35 1.71
C HIS A 150 -10.37 -16.97 2.03
N GLU A 151 -10.43 -17.89 3.00
CA GLU A 151 -11.63 -18.71 3.30
C GLU A 151 -12.86 -17.89 3.72
N ASN A 152 -12.66 -16.66 4.18
CA ASN A 152 -13.72 -15.74 4.57
C ASN A 152 -14.15 -14.95 3.34
N GLY A 153 -15.08 -15.50 2.55
CA GLY A 153 -15.60 -14.97 1.28
C GLY A 153 -16.28 -13.58 1.30
N GLY A 154 -15.81 -12.66 2.13
CA GLY A 154 -16.09 -11.23 2.11
C GLY A 154 -14.98 -10.38 1.49
N SER A 155 -13.74 -10.87 1.34
CA SER A 155 -12.62 -10.06 0.88
C SER A 155 -12.30 -10.29 -0.61
N LEU A 156 -13.26 -9.96 -1.48
CA LEU A 156 -13.09 -10.10 -2.94
C LEU A 156 -11.79 -9.48 -3.47
N GLY A 157 -11.23 -8.46 -2.82
CA GLY A 157 -10.01 -7.78 -3.27
C GLY A 157 -8.72 -8.63 -3.21
N PHE A 158 -8.61 -9.59 -2.29
CA PHE A 158 -7.37 -10.37 -2.12
C PHE A 158 -7.13 -11.32 -3.30
N ASP A 159 -8.19 -11.96 -3.81
CA ASP A 159 -8.09 -12.91 -4.92
C ASP A 159 -7.87 -12.22 -6.30
N HIS A 160 -7.92 -10.88 -6.33
CA HIS A 160 -7.77 -10.05 -7.53
C HIS A 160 -6.45 -9.26 -7.57
N THR A 161 -5.67 -9.29 -6.50
CA THR A 161 -4.38 -8.59 -6.40
C THR A 161 -3.29 -9.59 -6.04
N VAL A 162 -2.03 -9.20 -6.21
CA VAL A 162 -0.89 -10.04 -5.78
C VAL A 162 -0.60 -9.69 -4.33
N THR A 163 -0.88 -10.59 -3.40
CA THR A 163 -0.74 -10.34 -1.97
C THR A 163 0.38 -11.18 -1.33
N ILE A 164 0.77 -10.83 -0.10
CA ILE A 164 1.73 -11.64 0.66
C ILE A 164 1.20 -13.07 0.76
N GLY A 165 2.06 -14.06 0.50
CA GLY A 165 1.71 -15.49 0.54
C GLY A 165 1.40 -16.10 -0.83
N ASP A 166 1.12 -15.28 -1.84
CA ASP A 166 0.96 -15.75 -3.21
C ASP A 166 2.26 -16.38 -3.73
N THR A 167 2.15 -17.43 -4.54
CA THR A 167 3.34 -18.10 -5.09
C THR A 167 3.60 -17.67 -6.52
N ARG A 168 4.84 -17.22 -6.79
CA ARG A 168 5.29 -16.88 -8.15
C ARG A 168 5.46 -18.14 -8.97
N VAL A 169 4.56 -18.35 -9.93
CA VAL A 169 4.64 -19.48 -10.86
C VAL A 169 5.47 -19.13 -12.07
N TYR A 170 5.35 -17.91 -12.59
CA TYR A 170 6.16 -17.39 -13.70
C TYR A 170 6.32 -15.88 -13.66
N ILE A 171 7.56 -15.44 -13.82
CA ILE A 171 8.01 -14.06 -13.92
C ILE A 171 8.96 -14.01 -15.14
N PRO A 172 8.75 -13.10 -16.10
CA PRO A 172 9.62 -12.98 -17.26
C PRO A 172 11.09 -12.76 -16.90
N GLU A 173 12.00 -13.32 -17.71
CA GLU A 173 13.43 -13.06 -17.55
C GLU A 173 13.75 -11.56 -17.71
N GLY A 174 14.41 -10.98 -16.71
CA GLY A 174 14.87 -9.59 -16.76
C GLY A 174 14.01 -8.58 -16.01
N ASP A 175 12.92 -9.02 -15.36
CA ASP A 175 12.24 -8.20 -14.36
C ASP A 175 13.13 -8.12 -13.11
N ALA A 176 13.94 -7.05 -13.04
CA ALA A 176 15.01 -6.93 -12.05
C ALA A 176 14.50 -6.66 -10.62
N CYS A 177 13.23 -6.28 -10.48
CA CYS A 177 12.64 -5.86 -9.22
C CYS A 177 11.84 -6.98 -8.55
N ILE A 178 11.58 -8.08 -9.24
CA ILE A 178 10.78 -9.19 -8.71
C ILE A 178 11.68 -10.41 -8.45
N PRO A 179 11.55 -11.08 -7.29
CA PRO A 179 12.24 -12.32 -7.02
C PRO A 179 12.01 -13.41 -8.08
N VAL A 180 12.92 -14.37 -8.16
CA VAL A 180 12.80 -15.52 -9.06
C VAL A 180 11.57 -16.38 -8.71
N CYS A 181 11.05 -17.12 -9.69
CA CYS A 181 9.85 -17.93 -9.47
C CYS A 181 10.12 -19.17 -8.61
N GLY A 182 9.05 -19.71 -8.06
CA GLY A 182 9.13 -20.71 -6.99
C GLY A 182 9.44 -20.08 -5.62
N THR A 183 9.29 -18.76 -5.51
CA THR A 183 9.27 -18.03 -4.25
C THR A 183 7.85 -17.60 -3.94
N LYS A 184 7.57 -17.33 -2.66
CA LYS A 184 6.36 -16.62 -2.27
C LYS A 184 6.57 -15.12 -2.32
N VAL A 185 5.48 -14.40 -2.57
CA VAL A 185 5.40 -12.96 -2.38
C VAL A 185 5.53 -12.72 -0.89
N VAL A 186 6.56 -11.97 -0.53
CA VAL A 186 6.84 -11.60 0.84
C VAL A 186 6.72 -10.09 1.01
N GLN A 187 6.63 -9.65 2.26
CA GLN A 187 6.67 -8.24 2.58
C GLN A 187 7.92 -7.56 2.01
N GLY A 188 7.70 -6.46 1.29
CA GLY A 188 8.73 -5.61 0.70
C GLY A 188 9.09 -6.00 -0.73
N ASP A 189 8.50 -7.07 -1.26
CA ASP A 189 8.60 -7.34 -2.68
C ASP A 189 7.83 -6.27 -3.49
N HIS A 190 8.41 -5.86 -4.62
CA HIS A 190 7.83 -4.82 -5.49
C HIS A 190 6.48 -5.20 -6.14
N ASP A 191 6.13 -6.47 -6.13
CA ASP A 191 4.86 -7.01 -6.62
C ASP A 191 3.89 -7.37 -5.48
N ALA A 192 4.18 -7.00 -4.23
CA ALA A 192 3.24 -7.16 -3.12
C ALA A 192 2.26 -5.98 -3.07
N THR A 193 0.97 -6.30 -2.99
CA THR A 193 -0.11 -5.39 -2.61
C THR A 193 -0.45 -5.59 -1.14
N TYR A 194 -0.43 -4.52 -0.35
CA TYR A 194 -0.65 -4.51 1.09
C TYR A 194 -2.12 -4.36 1.44
N MET A 195 -2.83 -5.46 1.28
CA MET A 195 -4.24 -5.56 1.64
C MET A 195 -4.43 -5.69 3.16
N LEU A 196 -5.48 -5.05 3.66
CA LEU A 196 -5.87 -4.99 5.06
C LEU A 196 -6.98 -6.01 5.37
N MET A 197 -6.72 -6.83 6.36
CA MET A 197 -7.69 -7.69 7.01
C MET A 197 -8.49 -6.87 8.02
N THR A 198 -9.81 -6.83 7.84
CA THR A 198 -10.74 -6.01 8.65
C THR A 198 -11.60 -6.83 9.61
N ASN A 199 -11.30 -8.13 9.78
CA ASN A 199 -12.01 -9.04 10.67
C ASN A 199 -11.66 -8.85 12.16
N LEU A 200 -11.66 -7.60 12.61
CA LEU A 200 -11.28 -7.16 13.95
C LEU A 200 -12.49 -6.81 14.82
N ASP A 201 -13.64 -7.47 14.61
CA ASP A 201 -14.91 -7.22 15.34
C ASP A 201 -14.79 -7.26 16.88
N ASN A 202 -13.74 -7.89 17.42
CA ASN A 202 -13.49 -7.96 18.85
C ASN A 202 -12.49 -6.92 19.35
N ALA A 203 -11.80 -6.21 18.46
CA ALA A 203 -10.80 -5.21 18.81
C ALA A 203 -11.46 -3.99 19.46
N LYS A 204 -10.98 -3.58 20.64
CA LYS A 204 -11.61 -2.52 21.44
C LYS A 204 -10.60 -1.62 22.10
N LEU A 205 -10.92 -0.34 22.18
CA LEU A 205 -10.19 0.58 23.04
C LEU A 205 -10.53 0.30 24.51
N ALA A 206 -9.50 -0.03 25.30
CA ALA A 206 -9.67 -0.34 26.71
C ALA A 206 -8.51 0.21 27.55
N HIS A 207 -8.73 0.28 28.85
CA HIS A 207 -7.73 0.80 29.78
C HIS A 207 -7.66 0.00 31.08
N TYR A 208 -6.49 0.05 31.69
CA TYR A 208 -6.24 -0.37 33.06
C TYR A 208 -5.93 0.86 33.91
N THR A 209 -6.33 0.86 35.19
CA THR A 209 -6.03 1.97 36.10
C THR A 209 -5.48 1.43 37.41
N PHE A 210 -4.20 1.70 37.65
CA PHE A 210 -3.55 1.46 38.94
C PHE A 210 -3.16 2.78 39.61
N ASP A 211 -2.05 3.37 39.19
CA ASP A 211 -1.56 4.69 39.63
C ASP A 211 -1.70 5.74 38.52
N ILE A 212 -1.43 5.34 37.28
CA ILE A 212 -1.70 6.05 36.03
C ILE A 212 -2.67 5.23 35.19
N LYS A 213 -3.33 5.88 34.24
CA LYS A 213 -4.22 5.21 33.29
C LYS A 213 -3.35 4.70 32.14
N GLU A 214 -3.41 3.40 31.88
CA GLU A 214 -2.67 2.72 30.82
C GLU A 214 -3.69 2.25 29.78
N TRP A 215 -3.47 2.57 28.52
CA TRP A 215 -4.40 2.33 27.43
C TRP A 215 -3.89 1.29 26.46
N TYR A 216 -4.83 0.50 25.94
CA TYR A 216 -4.60 -0.63 25.07
C TYR A 216 -5.68 -0.67 23.98
N VAL A 217 -5.33 -1.26 22.84
CA VAL A 217 -6.29 -1.92 21.96
C VAL A 217 -6.32 -3.39 22.38
N ASP A 218 -7.42 -3.79 23.01
CA ASP A 218 -7.75 -5.17 23.37
C ASP A 218 -8.17 -5.88 22.09
N MET A 219 -7.27 -6.68 21.51
CA MET A 219 -7.44 -7.21 20.14
C MET A 219 -8.35 -8.44 20.09
N ASP A 220 -8.47 -9.16 21.21
CA ASP A 220 -9.28 -10.38 21.32
C ASP A 220 -10.62 -10.15 22.04
N GLY A 221 -10.82 -8.97 22.63
CA GLY A 221 -12.03 -8.56 23.32
C GLY A 221 -12.27 -9.31 24.64
N ASP A 222 -11.24 -9.93 25.22
CA ASP A 222 -11.35 -10.74 26.43
C ASP A 222 -11.46 -9.91 27.72
N ASN A 223 -11.33 -8.58 27.60
CA ASN A 223 -11.33 -7.60 28.69
C ASN A 223 -10.15 -7.75 29.64
N LYS A 224 -9.01 -8.20 29.16
CA LYS A 224 -7.77 -8.27 29.92
C LYS A 224 -6.61 -7.87 29.05
N VAL A 225 -5.54 -7.43 29.71
CA VAL A 225 -4.27 -7.29 29.02
C VAL A 225 -3.77 -8.70 28.69
N SER A 226 -3.88 -9.04 27.42
CA SER A 226 -3.71 -10.36 26.83
C SER A 226 -2.56 -10.33 25.81
N PHE A 227 -2.08 -11.51 25.42
CA PHE A 227 -1.05 -11.57 24.38
C PHE A 227 -1.64 -11.09 23.06
N GLY A 228 -0.96 -10.14 22.44
CA GLY A 228 -1.36 -9.58 21.16
C GLY A 228 -2.09 -8.25 21.22
N ASP A 229 -2.50 -7.80 22.40
CA ASP A 229 -3.01 -6.43 22.59
C ASP A 229 -1.96 -5.38 22.23
N VAL A 230 -2.39 -4.19 21.82
CA VAL A 230 -1.48 -3.10 21.46
C VAL A 230 -1.50 -2.02 22.53
N ARG A 231 -0.34 -1.69 23.11
CA ARG A 231 -0.21 -0.59 24.07
C ARG A 231 -0.29 0.75 23.36
N LEU A 232 -1.13 1.67 23.85
CA LEU A 232 -1.20 3.05 23.35
C LEU A 232 -0.43 4.03 24.24
N THR A 233 -0.12 3.65 25.48
CA THR A 233 0.67 4.44 26.43
C THR A 233 1.81 3.63 27.02
N ASN A 234 2.78 4.30 27.64
CA ASN A 234 3.80 3.61 28.45
C ASN A 234 3.13 2.80 29.58
N VAL A 235 3.51 1.54 29.69
CA VAL A 235 3.14 0.70 30.85
C VAL A 235 4.30 0.74 31.82
N SER A 236 4.04 1.37 32.97
CA SER A 236 5.08 1.63 33.97
C SER A 236 6.31 2.32 33.32
N ASN A 237 7.52 1.86 33.64
CA ASN A 237 8.77 2.25 32.96
C ASN A 237 9.39 1.07 32.20
N HIS A 238 8.58 0.06 31.87
CA HIS A 238 9.05 -1.22 31.34
C HIS A 238 8.78 -1.36 29.84
N TYR A 239 7.59 -0.95 29.41
CA TYR A 239 7.15 -1.15 28.04
C TYR A 239 6.70 0.18 27.45
N GLY A 240 7.25 0.49 26.28
CA GLY A 240 6.87 1.68 25.52
C GLY A 240 5.46 1.57 24.97
N PRO A 241 4.84 2.70 24.63
CA PRO A 241 3.65 2.69 23.79
C PRO A 241 3.99 2.12 22.41
N ASN A 242 2.95 1.88 21.62
CA ASN A 242 3.01 1.17 20.37
C ASN A 242 3.89 -0.09 20.45
N THR A 243 3.56 -0.96 21.38
CA THR A 243 4.16 -2.28 21.39
C THR A 243 3.07 -3.30 21.64
N LYS A 244 3.14 -4.40 20.89
CA LYS A 244 2.28 -5.55 21.11
C LYS A 244 2.65 -6.20 22.45
N VAL A 245 1.66 -6.62 23.22
CA VAL A 245 1.85 -7.30 24.50
C VAL A 245 2.40 -8.70 24.23
N LYS A 246 3.60 -8.97 24.76
CA LYS A 246 4.32 -10.25 24.63
C LYS A 246 4.09 -11.10 25.88
N LEU A 247 4.23 -12.42 25.76
CA LEU A 247 4.07 -13.33 26.91
C LEU A 247 5.06 -13.03 28.07
N CYS A 248 6.25 -12.55 27.76
CA CYS A 248 7.25 -12.22 28.79
C CYS A 248 6.94 -10.92 29.54
N ASP A 249 5.86 -10.22 29.17
CA ASP A 249 5.50 -8.92 29.73
C ASP A 249 4.73 -9.10 31.05
N GLU A 250 5.37 -9.72 32.04
CA GLU A 250 4.77 -10.12 33.32
C GLU A 250 4.13 -8.95 34.11
N PHE A 251 4.50 -7.71 33.80
CA PHE A 251 3.91 -6.52 34.44
C PHE A 251 2.57 -6.11 33.84
N ASP A 252 2.24 -6.60 32.64
CA ASP A 252 1.01 -6.32 31.90
C ASP A 252 -0.02 -7.43 32.04
N LEU A 253 0.41 -8.67 31.85
CA LEU A 253 -0.51 -9.76 31.59
C LEU A 253 -1.51 -10.01 32.72
N GLY A 254 -2.78 -10.17 32.32
CA GLY A 254 -3.87 -10.57 33.17
C GLY A 254 -4.49 -9.47 34.02
N HIS A 255 -4.13 -8.20 33.80
CA HIS A 255 -4.90 -7.09 34.36
C HIS A 255 -6.27 -7.02 33.71
N ASP A 256 -7.32 -6.87 34.51
CA ASP A 256 -8.67 -6.66 33.99
C ASP A 256 -8.76 -5.28 33.34
N LEU A 257 -9.08 -5.25 32.05
CA LEU A 257 -9.32 -4.05 31.29
C LEU A 257 -10.75 -3.55 31.51
N THR A 258 -10.90 -2.24 31.51
CA THR A 258 -12.18 -1.55 31.47
C THR A 258 -12.29 -0.87 30.11
N TRP A 259 -13.36 -1.14 29.37
CA TRP A 259 -13.62 -0.46 28.11
C TRP A 259 -13.74 1.05 28.31
N ALA A 260 -13.41 1.81 27.27
CA ALA A 260 -13.49 3.28 27.29
C ALA A 260 -14.91 3.81 27.59
N ASP A 261 -15.94 2.96 27.50
CA ASP A 261 -17.34 3.31 27.75
C ASP A 261 -17.66 3.43 29.26
N TRP A 262 -17.44 4.63 29.80
CA TRP A 262 -17.48 4.85 31.26
C TRP A 262 -18.86 5.32 31.79
N ALA A 263 -19.82 5.68 30.94
CA ALA A 263 -20.96 6.48 31.39
C ALA A 263 -22.27 5.73 31.64
N ASP A 264 -22.56 4.70 30.84
CA ASP A 264 -23.73 3.87 31.05
C ASP A 264 -23.35 2.40 30.81
N PRO A 265 -23.35 1.54 31.84
CA PRO A 265 -23.19 0.09 31.63
C PRO A 265 -24.30 -0.54 30.79
N ASN A 266 -25.25 0.26 30.26
CA ASN A 266 -26.27 -0.11 29.28
C ASN A 266 -26.23 0.72 27.99
N ALA A 267 -25.30 1.67 27.81
CA ALA A 267 -25.01 2.19 26.48
C ALA A 267 -24.23 1.12 25.73
N GLU A 268 -24.56 0.93 24.47
CA GLU A 268 -23.71 0.15 23.57
C GLU A 268 -22.50 1.05 23.24
N SER A 269 -21.31 0.46 23.26
CA SER A 269 -20.00 1.11 23.34
C SER A 269 -19.81 2.22 22.33
N ASP A 270 -19.64 3.46 22.80
CA ASP A 270 -19.24 4.56 21.94
C ASP A 270 -17.70 4.53 21.78
N GLN A 271 -17.21 3.83 20.75
CA GLN A 271 -15.78 3.75 20.42
C GLN A 271 -15.34 4.87 19.45
N THR A 272 -16.07 6.00 19.37
CA THR A 272 -15.72 7.23 18.62
C THR A 272 -14.49 7.99 19.16
N ALA A 273 -13.68 7.35 20.00
CA ALA A 273 -12.60 8.00 20.71
C ALA A 273 -11.47 8.49 19.80
N VAL A 274 -11.29 7.93 18.59
CA VAL A 274 -10.24 8.41 17.68
C VAL A 274 -10.74 9.61 16.88
N ARG A 275 -10.04 10.73 17.04
CA ARG A 275 -10.39 12.04 16.50
C ARG A 275 -9.16 12.75 15.97
N TYR A 276 -9.34 13.77 15.15
CA TYR A 276 -8.24 14.62 14.71
C TYR A 276 -8.47 16.09 15.08
N ALA A 277 -7.38 16.84 15.24
CA ALA A 277 -7.41 18.28 15.38
C ALA A 277 -6.91 18.91 14.08
N GLU A 278 -7.81 19.60 13.40
CA GLU A 278 -7.57 20.39 12.19
C GLU A 278 -6.44 21.40 12.39
N THR A 279 -5.46 21.44 11.49
CA THR A 279 -4.27 22.30 11.60
C THR A 279 -4.00 23.20 10.40
N ASP A 280 -4.52 22.88 9.23
CA ASP A 280 -4.17 23.54 7.96
C ASP A 280 -5.36 24.26 7.28
N ASP A 281 -6.54 24.24 7.93
CA ASP A 281 -7.81 24.78 7.43
C ASP A 281 -8.28 24.09 6.13
N LEU A 282 -7.72 22.93 5.78
CA LEU A 282 -8.26 22.09 4.72
C LEU A 282 -9.46 21.33 5.26
N PRO A 283 -10.40 20.95 4.39
CA PRO A 283 -11.51 20.12 4.82
C PRO A 283 -11.01 18.69 5.05
N GLY A 284 -11.44 18.07 6.14
CA GLY A 284 -11.22 16.64 6.40
C GLY A 284 -9.96 16.34 7.18
N TYR A 285 -9.65 15.04 7.29
CA TYR A 285 -8.44 14.56 7.94
C TYR A 285 -7.30 14.52 6.91
N THR A 286 -6.29 15.39 7.06
CA THR A 286 -5.14 15.48 6.15
C THR A 286 -3.89 14.86 6.75
N LEU A 287 -2.80 14.76 5.99
CA LEU A 287 -1.50 14.35 6.52
C LEU A 287 -0.95 15.27 7.63
N GLY A 288 -1.28 16.56 7.62
CA GLY A 288 -0.82 17.54 8.62
C GLY A 288 -1.50 17.41 9.98
N ASP A 289 -2.70 16.81 10.01
CA ASP A 289 -3.52 16.85 11.20
C ASP A 289 -3.04 15.97 12.35
N ARG A 290 -3.35 16.40 13.55
CA ARG A 290 -2.95 15.67 14.75
C ARG A 290 -4.05 14.71 15.12
N VAL A 291 -3.71 13.44 15.31
CA VAL A 291 -4.67 12.39 15.69
C VAL A 291 -4.57 12.12 17.18
N TYR A 292 -5.72 12.01 17.83
CA TYR A 292 -5.87 11.78 19.26
C TYR A 292 -6.81 10.62 19.53
N VAL A 293 -6.56 9.91 20.63
CA VAL A 293 -7.61 9.20 21.37
C VAL A 293 -8.16 10.16 22.41
N ASP A 294 -9.37 10.64 22.19
CA ASP A 294 -10.17 11.37 23.17
C ASP A 294 -10.66 10.39 24.23
N VAL A 295 -10.06 10.48 25.41
CA VAL A 295 -10.38 9.55 26.50
C VAL A 295 -11.34 10.15 27.52
N ASN A 296 -11.80 11.37 27.28
CA ASN A 296 -12.52 12.21 28.23
C ASN A 296 -13.94 12.57 27.76
N ASP A 297 -14.37 12.06 26.60
CA ASP A 297 -15.58 12.44 25.86
C ASP A 297 -16.91 12.49 26.66
N TYR A 298 -16.99 11.84 27.83
CA TYR A 298 -18.20 11.92 28.65
C TYR A 298 -18.24 13.11 29.61
N SER A 299 -18.96 14.15 29.19
CA SER A 299 -19.56 15.13 30.09
C SER A 299 -21.09 15.09 30.06
N PRO A 300 -21.75 15.20 31.22
CA PRO A 300 -23.21 15.32 31.30
C PRO A 300 -23.80 16.50 30.51
N ASP A 301 -22.95 17.45 30.08
CA ASP A 301 -23.34 18.70 29.42
C ASP A 301 -23.15 18.68 27.87
N GLY A 302 -22.64 17.59 27.28
CA GLY A 302 -22.44 17.40 25.83
C GLY A 302 -21.09 16.77 25.46
N LEU A 303 -20.89 16.43 24.17
CA LEU A 303 -19.64 15.87 23.63
C LEU A 303 -18.47 16.84 23.83
N HIS A 304 -17.32 16.32 24.27
CA HIS A 304 -16.10 17.10 24.47
C HIS A 304 -15.28 17.09 23.19
N ASN A 305 -15.67 17.91 22.22
CA ASN A 305 -14.97 18.00 20.93
C ASN A 305 -13.70 18.86 21.01
N TYR A 306 -12.85 18.64 22.01
CA TYR A 306 -11.58 19.36 22.15
C TYR A 306 -10.55 18.55 22.94
N VAL A 307 -9.28 18.78 22.64
CA VAL A 307 -8.15 18.13 23.31
C VAL A 307 -8.13 18.50 24.79
N GLU A 308 -8.11 17.48 25.65
CA GLU A 308 -8.10 17.59 27.11
C GLU A 308 -6.94 16.82 27.76
N ALA A 309 -6.68 17.16 29.02
CA ALA A 309 -5.68 16.44 29.80
C ALA A 309 -6.09 14.97 29.99
N GLY A 310 -5.23 14.05 29.56
CA GLY A 310 -5.48 12.60 29.60
C GLY A 310 -5.63 11.98 28.23
N ASP A 311 -5.97 12.76 27.20
CA ASP A 311 -6.03 12.27 25.81
C ASP A 311 -4.67 11.76 25.36
N ILE A 312 -4.67 10.91 24.34
CA ILE A 312 -3.44 10.27 23.83
C ILE A 312 -3.19 10.79 22.43
N ARG A 313 -2.02 11.39 22.20
CA ARG A 313 -1.58 11.74 20.84
C ARG A 313 -1.18 10.45 20.14
N LEU A 314 -1.78 10.12 19.00
CA LEU A 314 -1.36 8.94 18.22
C LEU A 314 -0.21 9.25 17.28
N VAL A 315 -0.06 10.52 16.90
CA VAL A 315 1.03 11.04 16.06
C VAL A 315 1.81 12.13 16.77
N GLU A 316 2.97 12.51 16.23
CA GLU A 316 3.68 13.70 16.69
C GLU A 316 2.78 14.94 16.49
N ALA A 317 2.64 15.76 17.53
CA ALA A 317 1.79 16.95 17.48
C ALA A 317 2.63 18.22 17.50
N GLU A 318 2.63 18.94 16.38
CA GLU A 318 3.19 20.28 16.27
C GLU A 318 2.12 21.35 16.57
N VAL A 319 2.36 22.19 17.57
CA VAL A 319 1.37 23.19 18.03
C VAL A 319 1.98 24.59 18.05
N TYR A 320 1.34 25.52 17.34
CA TYR A 320 1.81 26.91 17.23
C TYR A 320 1.09 27.84 18.21
N MET A 321 1.84 28.46 19.13
CA MET A 321 1.29 29.54 19.96
C MET A 321 1.23 30.86 19.18
N PRO A 322 0.16 31.66 19.33
CA PRO A 322 0.10 33.01 18.77
C PRO A 322 1.32 33.87 19.16
N GLY A 323 2.15 34.20 18.17
CA GLY A 323 3.35 35.02 18.34
C GLY A 323 4.64 34.25 18.67
N ASN A 324 4.61 32.92 18.66
CA ASN A 324 5.81 32.07 18.68
C ASN A 324 5.99 31.41 17.30
N PRO A 325 7.08 31.70 16.56
CA PRO A 325 7.31 31.10 15.24
C PRO A 325 7.86 29.67 15.31
N VAL A 326 8.21 29.15 16.49
CA VAL A 326 8.69 27.78 16.66
C VAL A 326 7.57 26.95 17.28
N PRO A 327 7.15 25.83 16.66
CA PRO A 327 6.11 24.98 17.21
C PRO A 327 6.59 24.31 18.51
N PHE A 328 5.62 23.97 19.36
CA PHE A 328 5.82 22.98 20.40
C PHE A 328 5.59 21.61 19.78
N VAL A 329 6.58 20.73 19.87
CA VAL A 329 6.50 19.38 19.33
C VAL A 329 6.31 18.41 20.48
N TYR A 330 5.18 17.70 20.47
CA TYR A 330 4.87 16.65 21.43
C TYR A 330 5.04 15.29 20.76
N PRO A 331 5.74 14.35 21.39
CA PRO A 331 6.01 13.06 20.75
C PRO A 331 4.70 12.28 20.56
N ALA A 332 4.67 11.47 19.50
CA ALA A 332 3.64 10.46 19.31
C ALA A 332 3.51 9.59 20.57
N TRP A 333 2.29 9.10 20.81
CA TRP A 333 1.91 8.25 21.94
C TRP A 333 2.03 8.89 23.33
N SER A 334 2.15 10.23 23.38
CA SER A 334 2.18 10.95 24.65
C SER A 334 0.78 11.25 25.16
N VAL A 335 0.63 11.18 26.48
CA VAL A 335 -0.57 11.64 27.17
C VAL A 335 -0.55 13.16 27.24
N VAL A 336 -1.66 13.81 26.92
CA VAL A 336 -1.85 15.26 27.00
C VAL A 336 -1.84 15.70 28.46
N ASP A 337 -0.92 16.60 28.81
CA ASP A 337 -0.87 17.23 30.12
C ASP A 337 -1.78 18.46 30.20
N SER A 338 -2.33 18.74 31.37
CA SER A 338 -3.22 19.91 31.61
C SER A 338 -2.64 21.30 31.30
N ASN A 339 -1.32 21.40 31.03
CA ASN A 339 -0.68 22.67 30.65
C ASN A 339 -0.07 22.60 29.24
N ASP A 340 -0.37 21.55 28.47
CA ASP A 340 0.06 21.46 27.09
C ASP A 340 -0.65 22.50 26.22
N VAL A 341 0.00 22.85 25.12
CA VAL A 341 -0.43 23.96 24.26
C VAL A 341 -1.65 23.61 23.43
N ASP A 342 -1.78 22.34 23.07
CA ASP A 342 -2.92 21.80 22.31
C ASP A 342 -4.18 21.63 23.15
N VAL A 343 -4.12 21.78 24.49
CA VAL A 343 -5.32 21.72 25.33
C VAL A 343 -6.32 22.79 24.90
N GLY A 344 -7.53 22.35 24.54
CA GLY A 344 -8.62 23.19 24.07
C GLY A 344 -8.70 23.35 22.54
N ASP A 345 -7.80 22.74 21.78
CA ASP A 345 -7.94 22.63 20.32
C ASP A 345 -9.15 21.76 19.99
N ASN A 346 -9.93 22.16 18.98
CA ASN A 346 -11.14 21.41 18.63
C ASN A 346 -10.77 20.05 18.03
N LEU A 347 -11.50 19.02 18.42
CA LEU A 347 -11.43 17.67 17.86
C LEU A 347 -12.62 17.42 16.94
N LEU A 348 -12.33 16.89 15.76
CA LEU A 348 -13.29 16.46 14.75
C LEU A 348 -13.24 14.93 14.65
N GLY A 349 -14.38 14.30 14.37
CA GLY A 349 -14.41 12.85 14.15
C GLY A 349 -13.76 12.51 12.81
N LEU A 350 -13.00 11.41 12.75
CA LEU A 350 -12.37 10.95 11.50
C LEU A 350 -13.39 10.71 10.36
N LEU A 351 -14.64 10.39 10.69
CA LEU A 351 -15.73 10.11 9.74
C LEU A 351 -16.71 11.29 9.53
N ASP A 352 -16.56 12.43 10.23
CA ASP A 352 -17.58 13.48 10.30
C ASP A 352 -17.52 14.49 9.13
N ARG A 353 -17.10 14.04 7.94
CA ARG A 353 -16.70 15.01 6.91
C ARG A 353 -17.85 15.69 6.18
N ASN A 354 -18.98 15.02 5.94
CA ASN A 354 -20.08 15.66 5.20
C ASN A 354 -21.44 15.70 5.90
N GLY A 355 -21.49 15.52 7.23
CA GLY A 355 -22.78 15.48 7.92
C GLY A 355 -23.72 14.45 7.29
N ILE A 356 -23.15 13.30 6.87
CA ILE A 356 -23.90 12.08 6.56
C ILE A 356 -24.76 11.88 7.79
N ASN A 357 -26.04 12.22 7.62
CA ASN A 357 -26.87 12.56 8.76
C ASN A 357 -26.81 11.41 9.79
N GLU A 358 -26.46 11.72 11.04
CA GLU A 358 -26.78 10.91 12.25
C GLU A 358 -28.26 10.43 12.29
N GLN A 359 -29.09 10.91 11.36
CA GLN A 359 -30.51 10.71 11.25
C GLN A 359 -30.93 9.27 10.91
N ASP A 360 -30.03 8.43 10.39
CA ASP A 360 -30.32 7.02 10.13
C ASP A 360 -29.88 6.07 11.26
N GLY A 361 -29.13 6.55 12.26
CA GLY A 361 -28.90 5.84 13.53
C GLY A 361 -28.26 4.46 13.41
N GLU A 362 -27.50 4.20 12.34
CA GLU A 362 -26.61 3.04 12.27
C GLU A 362 -25.21 3.50 12.70
N ASP A 363 -24.73 2.93 13.81
CA ASP A 363 -23.46 3.24 14.49
C ASP A 363 -22.26 2.84 13.61
N TYR A 364 -21.75 3.77 12.81
CA TYR A 364 -20.58 3.54 11.94
C TYR A 364 -19.22 3.75 12.63
N THR A 365 -19.17 3.94 13.94
CA THR A 365 -17.98 4.49 14.60
C THR A 365 -17.37 3.57 15.65
N ASP A 366 -17.45 2.25 15.46
CA ASP A 366 -16.68 1.33 16.28
C ASP A 366 -15.20 1.38 15.88
N LEU A 367 -14.26 1.43 16.84
CA LEU A 367 -12.83 1.45 16.51
C LEU A 367 -12.46 0.22 15.68
N SER A 368 -13.08 -0.93 15.96
CA SER A 368 -12.93 -2.16 15.18
C SER A 368 -13.16 -1.96 13.67
N ASN A 369 -14.09 -1.09 13.28
CA ASN A 369 -14.34 -0.79 11.87
C ASN A 369 -13.22 0.07 11.26
N LEU A 370 -12.58 0.93 12.06
CA LEU A 370 -11.45 1.75 11.61
C LEU A 370 -10.15 0.96 11.54
N LEU A 371 -10.08 -0.22 12.16
CA LEU A 371 -8.86 -1.01 12.22
C LEU A 371 -8.77 -1.98 11.05
N GLY A 372 -7.60 -1.99 10.42
CA GLY A 372 -7.18 -3.04 9.49
C GLY A 372 -5.78 -3.50 9.81
N TYR A 373 -5.43 -4.75 9.51
CA TYR A 373 -4.06 -5.22 9.63
C TYR A 373 -3.52 -5.91 8.38
N ILE A 374 -2.23 -5.75 8.12
CA ILE A 374 -1.51 -6.56 7.14
C ILE A 374 -1.14 -7.88 7.82
N ASP A 375 -1.75 -8.95 7.35
CA ASP A 375 -1.42 -10.33 7.72
C ASP A 375 -0.08 -10.71 7.07
N THR A 376 0.99 -10.58 7.84
CA THR A 376 2.36 -10.63 7.33
C THR A 376 2.86 -12.06 7.21
N ASP A 377 2.32 -12.98 8.01
CA ASP A 377 2.64 -14.41 7.94
C ASP A 377 1.56 -15.24 7.22
N CYS A 378 0.50 -14.59 6.75
CA CYS A 378 -0.58 -15.16 5.97
C CYS A 378 -1.35 -16.25 6.71
N THR A 379 -1.49 -16.11 8.03
CA THR A 379 -2.19 -17.08 8.88
C THR A 379 -3.71 -16.84 8.94
N GLY A 380 -4.18 -15.73 8.36
CA GLY A 380 -5.56 -15.24 8.44
C GLY A 380 -5.94 -14.71 9.82
N THR A 381 -4.96 -14.56 10.72
CA THR A 381 -5.18 -14.20 12.12
C THR A 381 -4.17 -13.16 12.60
N TRP A 382 -4.53 -12.39 13.63
CA TRP A 382 -3.65 -11.39 14.21
C TRP A 382 -2.47 -12.01 15.00
N THR A 383 -1.31 -12.14 14.37
CA THR A 383 -0.08 -12.73 14.93
C THR A 383 1.07 -11.71 14.99
N CYS A 384 2.21 -12.11 15.56
CA CYS A 384 3.44 -11.34 15.42
C CYS A 384 4.16 -11.88 14.18
N PRO A 385 3.94 -11.27 13.01
CA PRO A 385 4.61 -10.01 12.66
C PRO A 385 3.68 -8.92 12.07
N ASP A 386 2.37 -9.07 12.26
CA ASP A 386 1.37 -8.23 11.62
C ASP A 386 1.47 -6.75 11.98
N LYS A 387 0.93 -5.92 11.09
CA LYS A 387 0.92 -4.45 11.22
C LYS A 387 -0.50 -3.96 11.31
N LEU A 388 -0.79 -3.09 12.27
CA LEU A 388 -2.13 -2.57 12.53
C LEU A 388 -2.21 -1.11 12.08
N TYR A 389 -3.29 -0.76 11.40
CA TYR A 389 -3.56 0.55 10.85
C TYR A 389 -4.91 1.06 11.35
N ILE A 390 -5.02 2.37 11.50
CA ILE A 390 -6.30 3.07 11.53
C ILE A 390 -6.52 3.65 10.14
N GLN A 391 -7.60 3.22 9.50
CA GLN A 391 -7.93 3.57 8.13
C GLN A 391 -8.54 4.96 8.04
N GLN A 392 -8.14 5.71 7.01
CA GLN A 392 -8.84 6.89 6.57
C GLN A 392 -9.99 6.50 5.66
N TYR A 393 -11.20 6.45 6.21
CA TYR A 393 -12.38 6.25 5.41
C TYR A 393 -12.62 7.44 4.47
N THR A 394 -12.62 7.15 3.19
CA THR A 394 -13.12 8.08 2.17
C THR A 394 -14.60 7.80 1.91
N GLU A 395 -15.37 8.82 1.54
CA GLU A 395 -16.82 8.70 1.30
C GLU A 395 -17.18 7.91 0.02
N CYS A 396 -16.17 7.43 -0.71
CA CYS A 396 -16.36 6.54 -1.84
C CYS A 396 -16.67 5.12 -1.35
N ASP A 397 -17.93 4.91 -0.92
CA ASP A 397 -18.54 3.61 -0.62
C ASP A 397 -18.36 2.55 -1.74
N SER A 398 -17.93 2.97 -2.93
CA SER A 398 -17.84 2.12 -4.13
C SER A 398 -16.57 1.29 -4.24
N PHE A 399 -15.53 1.50 -3.42
CA PHE A 399 -14.38 0.59 -3.45
C PHE A 399 -13.63 0.40 -2.13
N GLN A 400 -12.93 -0.73 -2.17
CA GLN A 400 -11.93 -1.35 -1.31
C GLN A 400 -10.70 -0.47 -0.98
N LEU A 401 -10.79 0.88 -1.01
CA LEU A 401 -9.72 1.73 -0.49
C LEU A 401 -9.44 1.37 0.98
N ASN A 402 -10.51 1.09 1.74
CA ASN A 402 -10.42 0.55 3.09
C ASN A 402 -10.07 -0.95 3.13
N LEU A 403 -9.63 -1.57 2.03
CA LEU A 403 -9.04 -2.92 2.04
C LEU A 403 -7.57 -2.90 1.66
N GLY A 404 -6.99 -1.75 1.30
CA GLY A 404 -5.55 -1.56 1.11
C GLY A 404 -5.03 -0.53 2.11
N VAL A 405 -3.71 -0.48 2.31
CA VAL A 405 -3.09 0.62 3.05
C VAL A 405 -2.96 1.82 2.12
N SER A 406 -3.63 2.92 2.41
CA SER A 406 -3.65 4.13 1.55
C SER A 406 -2.93 5.31 2.20
N VAL A 407 -2.59 6.35 1.42
CA VAL A 407 -2.03 7.59 1.97
C VAL A 407 -2.99 8.16 3.01
N GLY A 408 -2.47 8.54 4.18
CA GLY A 408 -3.26 9.08 5.28
C GLY A 408 -3.57 8.07 6.39
N ASP A 409 -3.58 6.76 6.06
CA ASP A 409 -3.76 5.71 7.06
C ASP A 409 -2.71 5.85 8.17
N LEU A 410 -3.14 5.67 9.40
CA LEU A 410 -2.27 5.83 10.56
C LEU A 410 -1.69 4.47 10.95
N ARG A 411 -0.35 4.37 10.96
CA ARG A 411 0.37 3.20 11.46
C ARG A 411 0.23 3.10 12.97
N LEU A 412 -0.77 2.34 13.41
CA LEU A 412 -1.02 2.15 14.82
C LEU A 412 0.04 1.24 15.43
N TYR A 413 0.38 0.13 14.75
CA TYR A 413 1.48 -0.76 15.16
C TYR A 413 2.25 -1.28 13.96
N VAL A 414 3.56 -0.99 13.95
CA VAL A 414 4.52 -1.57 13.02
C VAL A 414 5.72 -2.07 13.81
N PRO A 415 6.01 -3.39 13.78
CA PRO A 415 7.18 -3.94 14.46
C PRO A 415 8.47 -3.57 13.71
N VAL A 416 8.95 -2.34 13.91
CA VAL A 416 10.23 -1.88 13.33
C VAL A 416 11.37 -2.71 13.92
N ASN A 417 12.13 -3.39 13.06
CA ASN A 417 13.28 -4.19 13.48
C ASN A 417 12.94 -5.23 14.57
N ASP A 418 11.74 -5.80 14.58
CA ASP A 418 11.50 -6.91 15.49
C ASP A 418 12.40 -8.08 15.04
N PRO A 419 13.41 -8.49 15.84
CA PRO A 419 14.26 -9.62 15.47
C PRO A 419 13.49 -10.92 15.33
N THR A 420 12.21 -10.94 15.75
CA THR A 420 11.28 -12.05 15.54
C THR A 420 10.58 -12.01 14.19
N SER A 421 10.65 -10.89 13.46
CA SER A 421 10.07 -10.78 12.12
C SER A 421 10.99 -11.48 11.11
N PRO A 422 10.45 -12.28 10.18
CA PRO A 422 11.23 -12.84 9.07
C PRO A 422 11.87 -11.76 8.20
N PHE A 423 11.39 -10.52 8.27
CA PHE A 423 11.85 -9.37 7.50
C PHE A 423 12.84 -8.48 8.26
N PHE A 424 13.39 -8.96 9.37
CA PHE A 424 14.36 -8.21 10.16
C PHE A 424 15.54 -7.73 9.29
N GLY A 425 15.68 -6.41 9.15
CA GLY A 425 16.74 -5.78 8.39
C GLY A 425 16.60 -5.84 6.86
N MET A 426 15.43 -6.24 6.33
CA MET A 426 15.17 -6.27 4.88
C MET A 426 14.77 -4.89 4.34
N GLU A 427 14.15 -4.02 5.13
CA GLU A 427 13.94 -2.60 4.80
C GLU A 427 13.55 -1.76 6.03
N ASP A 428 13.81 -0.46 5.97
CA ASP A 428 13.45 0.50 7.01
C ASP A 428 11.96 0.80 6.94
N TRP A 429 11.15 -0.05 7.56
CA TRP A 429 9.73 0.22 7.74
C TRP A 429 9.52 1.55 8.46
N PRO A 430 8.60 2.40 7.99
CA PRO A 430 8.31 3.66 8.66
C PRO A 430 7.93 3.45 10.13
N GLU A 431 8.31 4.41 10.97
CA GLU A 431 8.01 4.34 12.39
C GLU A 431 6.50 4.36 12.63
N CYS A 432 6.04 3.70 13.69
CA CYS A 432 4.69 3.84 14.18
C CYS A 432 4.33 5.25 14.64
N GLY A 433 3.04 5.56 14.69
CA GLY A 433 2.57 6.91 15.01
C GLY A 433 2.94 7.90 13.91
N THR A 434 3.18 7.39 12.71
CA THR A 434 3.27 8.16 11.46
C THR A 434 2.08 7.80 10.58
N LYS A 435 1.73 8.71 9.68
CA LYS A 435 0.76 8.43 8.63
C LYS A 435 1.47 7.87 7.43
N VAL A 436 0.77 7.05 6.67
CA VAL A 436 1.23 6.56 5.37
C VAL A 436 1.32 7.76 4.44
N THR A 437 2.48 7.92 3.82
CA THR A 437 2.80 8.97 2.87
C THR A 437 3.12 8.36 1.51
N CYS A 438 3.12 9.19 0.47
CA CYS A 438 3.59 8.75 -0.84
C CYS A 438 4.99 8.14 -0.79
N ALA A 439 5.19 7.11 -1.61
CA ALA A 439 6.41 6.33 -1.72
C ALA A 439 6.81 5.54 -0.46
N ASP A 440 5.99 5.52 0.60
CA ASP A 440 6.16 4.53 1.64
C ASP A 440 5.97 3.13 1.06
N ILE A 441 6.68 2.14 1.61
CA ILE A 441 6.69 0.77 1.11
C ILE A 441 5.31 0.11 1.13
N ASP A 442 4.47 0.50 2.10
CA ASP A 442 3.15 -0.05 2.35
C ASP A 442 2.03 0.73 1.68
N VAL A 443 2.32 1.76 0.87
CA VAL A 443 1.28 2.57 0.25
C VAL A 443 0.73 1.91 -1.02
N GLU A 444 -0.57 1.70 -1.02
CA GLU A 444 -1.36 1.41 -2.20
C GLU A 444 -1.92 2.69 -2.80
N TYR A 445 -1.70 2.88 -4.09
CA TYR A 445 -2.12 4.07 -4.82
C TYR A 445 -3.59 3.94 -5.25
N GLY A 446 -4.46 3.90 -4.26
CA GLY A 446 -5.90 3.89 -4.47
C GLY A 446 -6.39 5.20 -5.11
N VAL A 447 -7.23 5.10 -6.14
CA VAL A 447 -7.78 6.27 -6.83
C VAL A 447 -9.27 6.42 -6.55
N SER A 448 -9.68 7.67 -6.34
CA SER A 448 -11.08 8.06 -6.22
C SER A 448 -11.64 8.42 -7.60
N PHE A 449 -12.88 8.04 -7.84
CA PHE A 449 -13.55 8.35 -9.09
C PHE A 449 -13.85 9.86 -9.17
N VAL A 450 -13.48 10.50 -10.30
CA VAL A 450 -13.80 11.92 -10.54
C VAL A 450 -15.00 12.03 -11.49
N PHE A 451 -14.84 11.56 -12.73
CA PHE A 451 -15.90 11.61 -13.75
C PHE A 451 -15.75 10.53 -14.82
N HIS A 452 -16.86 10.23 -15.50
CA HIS A 452 -16.89 9.39 -16.69
C HIS A 452 -17.16 10.26 -17.92
N ASN A 453 -16.57 9.88 -19.04
CA ASN A 453 -16.79 10.53 -20.34
C ASN A 453 -16.29 11.98 -20.42
N TYR A 454 -16.68 12.68 -21.48
CA TYR A 454 -16.18 13.99 -21.85
C TYR A 454 -16.87 15.16 -21.15
N ASP A 455 -17.76 14.92 -20.17
CA ASP A 455 -18.62 15.98 -19.61
C ASP A 455 -17.81 17.10 -18.92
N TRP A 456 -16.63 16.76 -18.39
CA TRP A 456 -15.72 17.70 -17.72
C TRP A 456 -14.56 18.13 -18.62
N ILE A 457 -14.43 17.53 -19.81
CA ILE A 457 -13.44 17.97 -20.80
C ILE A 457 -14.08 19.09 -21.62
N LYS A 458 -13.47 20.27 -21.57
CA LYS A 458 -13.97 21.46 -22.25
C LYS A 458 -12.86 22.16 -23.01
N PHE A 459 -13.22 23.05 -23.93
CA PHE A 459 -12.25 23.83 -24.68
C PHE A 459 -12.58 25.33 -24.70
N VAL A 460 -11.54 26.15 -24.78
CA VAL A 460 -11.66 27.60 -24.97
C VAL A 460 -11.57 27.91 -26.46
N ASP A 461 -12.70 28.30 -27.07
CA ASP A 461 -12.80 28.74 -28.47
C ASP A 461 -12.17 30.12 -28.67
N ARG A 462 -10.89 30.16 -29.04
CA ARG A 462 -10.11 31.39 -29.17
C ARG A 462 -10.35 32.09 -30.49
N ASN A 463 -10.83 31.36 -31.49
CA ASN A 463 -11.07 31.89 -32.82
C ASN A 463 -12.55 32.30 -33.04
N ASN A 464 -13.43 31.91 -32.12
CA ASN A 464 -14.86 32.20 -32.04
C ASN A 464 -15.64 31.63 -33.23
N ASP A 465 -15.31 30.42 -33.69
CA ASP A 465 -16.06 29.70 -34.74
C ASP A 465 -17.03 28.63 -34.19
N GLY A 466 -17.01 28.39 -32.88
CA GLY A 466 -17.88 27.51 -32.13
C GLY A 466 -17.55 26.02 -32.27
N ILE A 467 -16.36 25.69 -32.77
CA ILE A 467 -15.85 24.31 -32.87
C ILE A 467 -14.39 24.26 -32.40
N PHE A 468 -13.93 23.11 -31.91
CA PHE A 468 -12.53 22.97 -31.54
C PHE A 468 -11.63 22.99 -32.79
N THR A 469 -10.62 23.86 -32.77
CA THR A 469 -9.59 23.99 -33.78
C THR A 469 -8.21 23.69 -33.19
N GLU A 470 -7.67 22.55 -33.59
CA GLU A 470 -6.33 22.06 -33.25
C GLU A 470 -5.24 23.13 -33.45
N GLY A 471 -4.35 23.26 -32.47
CA GLY A 471 -3.26 24.24 -32.41
C GLY A 471 -3.71 25.71 -32.24
N VAL A 472 -5.01 25.97 -32.13
CA VAL A 472 -5.57 27.32 -31.93
C VAL A 472 -6.30 27.44 -30.61
N ASP A 473 -7.19 26.48 -30.36
CA ASP A 473 -8.02 26.37 -29.16
C ASP A 473 -7.34 25.49 -28.13
N HIS A 474 -7.73 25.66 -26.87
CA HIS A 474 -7.08 25.04 -25.72
C HIS A 474 -8.07 24.16 -24.99
N VAL A 475 -7.66 22.97 -24.55
CA VAL A 475 -8.53 22.00 -23.89
C VAL A 475 -8.11 21.85 -22.43
N TYR A 476 -9.12 21.73 -21.56
CA TYR A 476 -8.96 21.61 -20.12
C TYR A 476 -9.88 20.51 -19.58
N VAL A 477 -9.53 19.98 -18.41
CA VAL A 477 -10.46 19.33 -17.49
C VAL A 477 -10.97 20.42 -16.54
N ASP A 478 -12.27 20.69 -16.59
CA ASP A 478 -12.99 21.64 -15.73
C ASP A 478 -13.28 20.98 -14.38
N MET A 479 -12.39 21.17 -13.42
CA MET A 479 -12.40 20.43 -12.16
C MET A 479 -13.45 20.95 -11.18
N ASP A 480 -14.01 22.14 -11.41
CA ASP A 480 -15.03 22.76 -10.56
C ASP A 480 -16.39 22.96 -11.26
N GLU A 481 -16.55 22.41 -12.46
CA GLU A 481 -17.74 22.53 -13.32
C GLU A 481 -18.20 23.98 -13.53
N SER A 482 -17.26 24.94 -13.55
CA SER A 482 -17.60 26.36 -13.60
C SER A 482 -17.88 26.90 -15.01
N ASP A 483 -17.59 26.12 -16.05
CA ASP A 483 -17.61 26.53 -17.46
C ASP A 483 -16.63 27.68 -17.81
N ASP A 484 -15.71 28.04 -16.91
CA ASP A 484 -14.68 29.06 -17.12
C ASP A 484 -13.33 28.51 -16.64
N VAL A 485 -12.21 28.83 -17.29
CA VAL A 485 -10.89 28.36 -16.81
C VAL A 485 -10.60 28.97 -15.43
N THR A 486 -10.62 28.16 -14.37
CA THR A 486 -10.39 28.54 -12.97
C THR A 486 -9.09 27.94 -12.43
N VAL A 487 -8.73 28.32 -11.19
CA VAL A 487 -7.58 27.73 -10.48
C VAL A 487 -8.00 26.35 -10.04
N GLY A 488 -7.32 25.31 -10.51
CA GLY A 488 -7.88 23.96 -10.37
C GLY A 488 -7.78 23.16 -11.64
N ASP A 489 -8.16 23.78 -12.76
CA ASP A 489 -8.31 23.07 -14.02
C ASP A 489 -7.00 22.51 -14.54
N VAL A 490 -7.09 21.39 -15.26
CA VAL A 490 -5.92 20.72 -15.83
C VAL A 490 -5.87 20.94 -17.32
N ARG A 491 -4.73 21.44 -17.81
CA ARG A 491 -4.49 21.65 -19.24
C ARG A 491 -4.27 20.32 -19.94
N LEU A 492 -5.04 20.02 -20.97
CA LEU A 492 -4.80 18.88 -21.86
C LEU A 492 -4.01 19.28 -23.13
N THR A 493 -3.97 20.57 -23.46
CA THR A 493 -3.11 21.17 -24.51
C THR A 493 -2.00 22.05 -23.91
N ASP A 494 -0.91 22.23 -24.66
CA ASP A 494 -0.03 23.39 -24.47
C ASP A 494 -0.79 24.70 -24.67
N VAL A 495 -0.76 25.56 -23.65
CA VAL A 495 -1.47 26.84 -23.66
C VAL A 495 -0.49 27.98 -23.93
N SER A 496 -0.61 28.59 -25.11
CA SER A 496 0.16 29.78 -25.48
C SER A 496 -0.70 31.05 -25.49
N ILE A 497 -0.46 31.95 -24.54
CA ILE A 497 -1.15 33.24 -24.42
C ILE A 497 -0.14 34.39 -24.28
N LYS A 498 -0.13 35.26 -25.30
CA LYS A 498 0.81 36.38 -25.43
C LYS A 498 2.27 35.91 -25.50
N ASN A 499 3.02 36.04 -24.41
CA ASN A 499 4.43 35.67 -24.31
C ASN A 499 4.67 34.54 -23.30
N ASP A 500 3.61 34.06 -22.64
CA ASP A 500 3.68 32.98 -21.67
C ASP A 500 3.18 31.69 -22.33
N SER A 501 3.78 30.58 -21.94
CA SER A 501 3.48 29.23 -22.40
C SER A 501 3.34 28.36 -21.17
N TYR A 502 2.28 27.57 -21.13
CA TYR A 502 2.03 26.56 -20.11
C TYR A 502 1.99 25.22 -20.82
N GLU A 503 2.69 24.24 -20.27
CA GLU A 503 2.75 22.90 -20.83
C GLU A 503 1.41 22.16 -20.57
N ASN A 504 1.06 21.20 -21.43
CA ASN A 504 -0.01 20.26 -21.12
C ASN A 504 0.31 19.47 -19.84
N ASN A 505 -0.71 18.83 -19.26
CA ASN A 505 -0.64 18.09 -18.00
C ASN A 505 -0.16 18.96 -16.82
N THR A 506 -0.54 20.25 -16.83
CA THR A 506 -0.28 21.19 -15.73
C THR A 506 -1.57 21.79 -15.21
N LYS A 507 -1.58 22.12 -13.92
CA LYS A 507 -2.69 22.79 -13.23
C LYS A 507 -2.68 24.29 -13.53
N VAL A 508 -3.86 24.90 -13.65
CA VAL A 508 -4.01 26.35 -13.77
C VAL A 508 -3.79 27.02 -12.41
N ASP A 509 -2.84 27.96 -12.34
CA ASP A 509 -2.50 28.72 -11.14
C ASP A 509 -3.23 30.08 -11.07
N ASP A 510 -3.29 30.69 -9.88
CA ASP A 510 -3.93 32.00 -9.64
C ASP A 510 -3.32 33.16 -10.46
N HIS A 511 -2.11 32.97 -10.97
CA HIS A 511 -1.37 33.98 -11.72
C HIS A 511 -1.33 33.74 -13.24
N ASP A 512 -1.92 32.65 -13.70
CA ASP A 512 -1.86 32.28 -15.11
C ASP A 512 -2.77 33.16 -15.97
N LEU A 513 -2.32 33.38 -17.21
CA LEU A 513 -2.97 34.30 -18.15
C LEU A 513 -4.19 33.71 -18.86
N ASP A 514 -4.36 32.39 -18.79
CA ASP A 514 -5.47 31.64 -19.38
C ASP A 514 -6.71 31.59 -18.49
N ARG A 515 -6.61 32.00 -17.23
CA ARG A 515 -7.74 32.16 -16.32
C ARG A 515 -8.85 33.05 -16.92
N ALA A 516 -10.10 32.69 -16.63
CA ALA A 516 -11.34 33.34 -17.07
C ALA A 516 -11.59 33.25 -18.59
N GLY A 517 -11.00 32.27 -19.26
CA GLY A 517 -11.45 31.84 -20.58
C GLY A 517 -12.75 31.06 -20.42
N THR A 518 -13.85 31.52 -21.03
CA THR A 518 -15.09 30.74 -21.03
C THR A 518 -14.90 29.49 -21.87
N MET A 519 -15.22 28.36 -21.27
CA MET A 519 -15.09 27.04 -21.87
C MET A 519 -16.40 26.63 -22.55
N MET A 520 -16.27 25.75 -23.53
CA MET A 520 -17.37 25.11 -24.25
C MET A 520 -17.21 23.61 -24.13
N ASP A 521 -18.33 22.89 -24.04
CA ASP A 521 -18.33 21.42 -23.98
C ASP A 521 -17.50 20.82 -25.13
N ALA A 522 -16.70 19.79 -24.84
CA ALA A 522 -15.94 19.10 -25.87
C ALA A 522 -16.85 18.63 -27.01
N ASP A 523 -16.47 18.96 -28.24
CA ASP A 523 -17.16 18.51 -29.44
C ASP A 523 -16.45 17.28 -30.05
N LEU A 524 -17.00 16.75 -31.15
CA LEU A 524 -16.39 15.63 -31.87
C LEU A 524 -14.98 15.98 -32.40
N TYR A 525 -14.62 17.26 -32.56
CA TYR A 525 -13.29 17.64 -33.03
C TYR A 525 -12.24 17.54 -31.94
N VAL A 526 -12.59 17.85 -30.69
CA VAL A 526 -11.73 17.56 -29.53
C VAL A 526 -11.37 16.08 -29.52
N THR A 527 -12.35 15.19 -29.70
CA THR A 527 -12.16 13.73 -29.59
C THR A 527 -11.41 13.05 -30.75
N VAL A 528 -11.09 13.78 -31.82
CA VAL A 528 -10.40 13.25 -33.02
C VAL A 528 -9.09 13.98 -33.35
N SER A 529 -8.60 14.84 -32.45
CA SER A 529 -7.35 15.58 -32.62
C SER A 529 -6.14 14.64 -32.56
N ASP A 530 -5.18 14.82 -33.46
CA ASP A 530 -3.96 13.99 -33.57
C ASP A 530 -2.72 14.70 -32.96
N GLU A 531 -2.78 16.02 -32.70
CA GLU A 531 -1.74 16.83 -32.07
C GLU A 531 -1.87 16.80 -30.55
N ASP A 532 -1.04 15.97 -29.89
CA ASP A 532 -0.59 16.03 -28.48
C ASP A 532 -1.65 16.20 -27.37
N LEU A 533 -2.93 16.16 -27.73
CA LEU A 533 -4.10 16.27 -26.87
C LEU A 533 -4.65 14.93 -26.41
N LEU A 534 -4.44 13.88 -27.24
CA LEU A 534 -5.12 12.59 -27.17
C LEU A 534 -4.24 11.39 -27.57
N ALA A 535 -2.91 11.45 -27.35
CA ALA A 535 -2.18 10.18 -27.26
C ALA A 535 -2.71 9.30 -26.11
N VAL A 536 -3.52 9.90 -25.23
CA VAL A 536 -3.96 9.42 -23.93
C VAL A 536 -5.42 8.98 -23.93
N VAL A 537 -6.35 9.80 -24.43
CA VAL A 537 -7.77 9.40 -24.50
C VAL A 537 -8.01 8.58 -25.77
N PRO A 538 -8.48 7.33 -25.69
CA PRO A 538 -8.54 6.42 -26.83
C PRO A 538 -9.40 6.98 -27.97
N TYR A 539 -8.73 7.39 -29.04
CA TYR A 539 -9.35 7.71 -30.32
C TYR A 539 -9.83 6.42 -31.01
N VAL A 540 -11.08 6.41 -31.51
CA VAL A 540 -11.60 5.30 -32.32
C VAL A 540 -11.01 5.38 -33.74
N ALA A 541 -9.74 5.04 -33.87
CA ALA A 541 -9.01 4.91 -35.13
C ALA A 541 -9.47 3.67 -35.92
N GLY A 542 -10.74 3.63 -36.32
CA GLY A 542 -11.29 2.46 -37.03
C GLY A 542 -12.60 2.73 -37.76
N ILE A 543 -13.35 3.75 -37.35
CA ILE A 543 -14.59 4.14 -38.02
C ILE A 543 -14.25 5.34 -38.90
N GLY A 544 -13.98 5.10 -40.19
CA GLY A 544 -13.71 6.16 -41.15
C GLY A 544 -14.91 7.09 -41.29
N VAL A 545 -15.01 8.12 -40.45
CA VAL A 545 -16.09 9.10 -40.47
C VAL A 545 -15.80 10.13 -41.56
N ALA A 546 -16.13 9.76 -42.80
CA ALA A 546 -16.40 10.74 -43.86
C ALA A 546 -17.91 10.98 -44.02
N ASP A 547 -18.77 10.31 -43.23
CA ASP A 547 -20.22 10.41 -43.33
C ASP A 547 -20.86 10.80 -41.97
N PRO A 548 -21.26 12.07 -41.79
CA PRO A 548 -21.92 12.55 -40.57
C PRO A 548 -23.36 11.99 -40.38
N THR A 549 -23.77 11.00 -41.18
CA THR A 549 -25.07 10.33 -41.08
C THR A 549 -25.01 8.92 -40.52
N VAL A 550 -23.82 8.41 -40.20
CA VAL A 550 -23.66 7.10 -39.56
C VAL A 550 -23.84 7.27 -38.05
N GLU A 551 -24.95 6.78 -37.51
CA GLU A 551 -25.11 6.58 -36.06
C GLU A 551 -23.99 5.65 -35.59
N LEU A 552 -23.05 6.18 -34.80
CA LEU A 552 -22.00 5.39 -34.18
C LEU A 552 -22.65 4.34 -33.26
N PRO A 553 -22.10 3.12 -33.19
CA PRO A 553 -22.56 2.15 -32.20
C PRO A 553 -22.47 2.80 -30.81
N THR A 554 -23.59 2.81 -30.09
CA THR A 554 -23.72 3.41 -28.75
C THR A 554 -23.06 2.58 -27.65
N GLU A 555 -22.24 1.59 -28.01
CA GLU A 555 -21.31 0.97 -27.07
C GLU A 555 -20.16 1.98 -26.96
N SER A 556 -20.41 3.01 -26.16
CA SER A 556 -19.48 4.08 -25.85
C SER A 556 -18.23 3.48 -25.23
N PHE A 557 -17.07 3.78 -25.79
CA PHE A 557 -15.82 3.65 -25.06
C PHE A 557 -15.94 4.64 -23.90
N ASN A 558 -16.18 4.11 -22.71
CA ASN A 558 -16.12 4.88 -21.50
C ASN A 558 -14.64 4.97 -21.12
N PHE A 559 -14.25 6.11 -20.62
CA PHE A 559 -13.02 6.24 -19.87
C PHE A 559 -13.39 6.81 -18.52
N THR A 560 -12.52 6.56 -17.56
CA THR A 560 -12.66 7.03 -16.20
C THR A 560 -11.47 7.91 -15.89
N VAL A 561 -11.74 9.12 -15.43
CA VAL A 561 -10.69 9.94 -14.81
C VAL A 561 -10.82 9.76 -13.32
N SER A 562 -9.71 9.35 -12.72
CA SER A 562 -9.60 9.09 -11.30
C SER A 562 -8.55 10.00 -10.67
N MET A 563 -8.78 10.38 -9.42
CA MET A 563 -7.91 11.24 -8.64
C MET A 563 -7.22 10.41 -7.57
N PHE A 564 -5.90 10.51 -7.54
CA PHE A 564 -5.10 10.08 -6.42
C PHE A 564 -4.95 11.26 -5.45
N ASP A 565 -5.66 11.16 -4.33
CA ASP A 565 -5.69 12.16 -3.26
C ASP A 565 -4.44 12.03 -2.38
N ASN A 566 -3.48 12.91 -2.58
CA ASN A 566 -2.14 12.76 -2.02
C ASN A 566 -1.96 13.49 -0.68
N ASP A 567 -2.76 14.52 -0.38
CA ASP A 567 -2.82 15.11 0.96
C ASP A 567 -3.93 14.52 1.84
N CYS A 568 -4.69 13.58 1.29
CA CYS A 568 -5.84 12.94 1.92
C CYS A 568 -6.96 13.94 2.24
N SER A 569 -6.91 15.10 1.61
CA SER A 569 -7.88 16.14 1.84
C SER A 569 -9.19 15.84 1.15
N GLY A 570 -9.42 14.68 0.53
CA GLY A 570 -10.64 14.22 -0.16
C GLY A 570 -11.28 15.20 -1.14
N ASP A 571 -10.58 16.28 -1.46
CA ASP A 571 -10.94 17.37 -2.33
C ASP A 571 -9.78 17.56 -3.31
N TRP A 572 -10.04 18.16 -4.47
CA TRP A 572 -9.01 18.41 -5.46
C TRP A 572 -8.06 19.56 -5.09
N THR A 573 -6.86 19.24 -4.59
CA THR A 573 -5.80 20.18 -4.23
C THR A 573 -4.65 20.17 -5.22
N CYS A 574 -3.64 21.04 -5.00
CA CYS A 574 -2.49 21.15 -5.90
C CYS A 574 -1.48 20.01 -5.77
N VAL A 575 -1.62 19.16 -4.76
CA VAL A 575 -0.70 18.03 -4.54
C VAL A 575 -1.26 16.70 -5.02
N ASP A 576 -2.52 16.65 -5.46
CA ASP A 576 -3.15 15.46 -5.99
C ASP A 576 -2.70 15.14 -7.41
N ALA A 577 -2.88 13.88 -7.81
CA ALA A 577 -2.61 13.43 -9.17
C ALA A 577 -3.90 12.99 -9.87
N LEU A 578 -3.95 13.17 -11.19
CA LEU A 578 -5.03 12.67 -12.03
C LEU A 578 -4.51 11.59 -12.96
N TYR A 579 -5.27 10.50 -13.02
CA TYR A 579 -5.04 9.36 -13.87
C TYR A 579 -6.24 9.18 -14.80
N LEU A 580 -5.96 8.80 -16.03
CA LEU A 580 -6.94 8.34 -16.98
C LEU A 580 -6.84 6.82 -17.07
N SER A 581 -7.88 6.15 -16.63
CA SER A 581 -8.09 4.72 -16.83
C SER A 581 -8.99 4.53 -18.04
N ILE A 582 -8.52 3.72 -18.99
CA ILE A 582 -9.33 3.31 -20.14
C ILE A 582 -10.17 2.14 -19.66
N ASP A 583 -11.49 2.32 -19.52
CA ASP A 583 -12.36 1.23 -19.06
C ASP A 583 -12.21 0.03 -19.99
N ASP A 584 -11.63 -1.04 -19.47
CA ASP A 584 -11.60 -2.33 -20.11
C ASP A 584 -12.81 -3.17 -19.62
N GLN A 585 -12.77 -4.48 -19.81
CA GLN A 585 -13.86 -5.35 -19.34
C GLN A 585 -13.85 -5.57 -17.82
N PHE A 586 -12.81 -5.10 -17.12
CA PHE A 586 -12.53 -5.31 -15.71
C PHE A 586 -12.66 -3.99 -14.94
N TRP A 587 -13.90 -3.51 -14.82
CA TRP A 587 -14.28 -2.34 -14.01
C TRP A 587 -13.78 -2.33 -12.55
N GLN A 588 -13.24 -3.45 -12.04
CA GLN A 588 -12.66 -3.58 -10.71
C GLN A 588 -11.20 -3.10 -10.64
N ASP A 589 -10.53 -2.92 -11.78
CA ASP A 589 -9.13 -2.50 -11.83
C ASP A 589 -9.00 -0.97 -11.83
N ASN A 590 -10.11 -0.25 -12.04
CA ASN A 590 -10.19 1.21 -12.13
C ASN A 590 -10.04 1.97 -10.78
N PHE A 591 -9.67 1.28 -9.70
CA PHE A 591 -9.66 1.84 -8.35
C PHE A 591 -8.27 1.90 -7.71
N ALA A 592 -7.24 1.42 -8.41
CA ALA A 592 -5.84 1.63 -8.06
C ALA A 592 -5.07 2.11 -9.30
N VAL A 593 -3.96 2.81 -9.10
CA VAL A 593 -3.07 3.18 -10.21
C VAL A 593 -2.40 1.92 -10.76
N THR A 594 -2.61 1.64 -12.03
CA THR A 594 -2.00 0.53 -12.78
C THR A 594 -0.87 1.03 -13.69
N HIS A 595 -0.05 0.10 -14.19
CA HIS A 595 1.13 0.42 -15.03
C HIS A 595 0.80 1.11 -16.36
N LYS A 596 -0.45 1.04 -16.83
CA LYS A 596 -0.90 1.70 -18.06
C LYS A 596 -1.83 2.87 -17.85
N ASP A 597 -2.22 3.16 -16.61
CA ASP A 597 -2.98 4.37 -16.32
C ASP A 597 -2.19 5.58 -16.76
N ILE A 598 -2.89 6.45 -17.46
CA ILE A 598 -2.23 7.56 -18.11
C ILE A 598 -2.28 8.76 -17.20
N ARG A 599 -1.08 9.21 -16.83
CA ARG A 599 -0.87 10.36 -15.96
C ARG A 599 -1.36 11.62 -16.68
N LEU A 600 -2.55 12.10 -16.32
CA LEU A 600 -3.08 13.38 -16.81
C LEU A 600 -2.44 14.55 -16.06
N PHE A 601 -2.16 14.37 -14.78
CA PHE A 601 -1.44 15.35 -13.97
C PHE A 601 -0.73 14.62 -12.83
N ILE A 602 0.56 14.87 -12.67
CA ILE A 602 1.27 14.57 -11.42
C ILE A 602 2.00 15.84 -11.03
N PRO A 603 1.85 16.32 -9.78
CA PRO A 603 2.62 17.45 -9.28
C PRO A 603 4.11 17.19 -9.45
N PRO A 604 4.91 18.19 -9.88
CA PRO A 604 6.35 18.00 -10.11
C PRO A 604 7.14 17.43 -8.92
N GLY A 605 6.63 17.59 -7.69
CA GLY A 605 7.25 17.05 -6.48
C GLY A 605 7.01 15.56 -6.23
N LEU A 606 6.01 14.95 -6.88
CA LEU A 606 5.72 13.52 -6.78
C LEU A 606 6.38 12.71 -7.89
N ILE A 607 6.77 13.36 -8.99
CA ILE A 607 7.48 12.69 -10.05
C ILE A 607 8.94 12.55 -9.61
N CYS A 608 9.27 11.39 -9.02
CA CYS A 608 10.64 10.89 -9.01
C CYS A 608 10.98 10.44 -10.44
N ASP A 609 10.93 11.37 -11.40
CA ASP A 609 11.49 11.12 -12.72
C ASP A 609 12.93 10.78 -12.46
N GLY A 610 13.36 9.58 -12.85
CA GLY A 610 14.74 9.12 -12.80
C GLY A 610 15.72 9.99 -13.61
N GLU A 611 15.43 11.27 -13.84
CA GLU A 611 16.44 12.30 -13.70
C GLU A 611 17.16 12.08 -12.38
N VAL A 612 18.22 11.27 -12.46
CA VAL A 612 19.36 11.30 -11.54
C VAL A 612 19.45 12.72 -11.05
N PRO A 613 19.20 12.99 -9.75
CA PRO A 613 19.08 14.34 -9.27
C PRO A 613 20.24 15.13 -9.83
N ASN A 614 19.96 16.13 -10.68
CA ASN A 614 20.99 17.12 -11.02
C ASN A 614 21.33 17.98 -9.78
N GLY A 615 20.80 17.63 -8.60
CA GLY A 615 21.45 17.91 -7.33
C GLY A 615 22.83 17.28 -7.36
N GLU A 616 23.86 18.12 -7.41
CA GLU A 616 25.23 17.71 -7.12
C GLU A 616 25.17 16.80 -5.88
N CYS A 617 25.40 15.51 -6.08
CA CYS A 617 25.53 14.57 -4.98
C CYS A 617 26.50 15.18 -3.98
N ASP A 618 26.08 15.32 -2.72
CA ASP A 618 26.95 15.86 -1.68
C ASP A 618 27.93 14.76 -1.30
N TYR A 619 28.89 14.52 -2.20
CA TYR A 619 29.85 13.43 -2.09
C TYR A 619 30.56 13.56 -0.76
N HIS A 620 30.65 12.44 -0.05
CA HIS A 620 31.39 12.39 1.19
C HIS A 620 32.81 12.90 0.93
N ALA A 621 33.41 13.65 1.86
CA ALA A 621 34.72 14.30 1.63
C ALA A 621 35.86 13.32 1.28
N TYR A 622 35.64 12.01 1.48
CA TYR A 622 36.56 10.92 1.14
C TYR A 622 36.20 10.16 -0.14
N ASP A 623 35.07 10.42 -0.79
CA ASP A 623 34.77 9.93 -2.13
C ASP A 623 35.44 10.86 -3.15
N ALA A 624 36.71 10.58 -3.42
CA ALA A 624 37.57 11.41 -4.22
C ALA A 624 37.31 11.26 -5.73
N ASN A 625 36.74 10.13 -6.15
CA ASN A 625 36.31 9.85 -7.52
C ASN A 625 34.86 10.28 -7.80
N GLN A 626 34.11 10.65 -6.77
CA GLN A 626 32.73 11.12 -6.87
C GLN A 626 31.85 10.10 -7.59
N ASP A 627 32.01 8.81 -7.25
CA ASP A 627 31.23 7.72 -7.86
C ASP A 627 30.17 7.14 -6.92
N GLY A 628 29.95 7.78 -5.77
CA GLY A 628 28.95 7.34 -4.79
C GLY A 628 29.40 6.12 -4.00
N MET A 629 30.63 5.64 -4.17
CA MET A 629 31.14 4.46 -3.47
C MET A 629 32.47 4.76 -2.79
N ILE A 630 32.52 4.58 -1.47
CA ILE A 630 33.79 4.64 -0.75
C ILE A 630 34.60 3.39 -1.10
N SER A 631 35.74 3.56 -1.77
CA SER A 631 36.69 2.49 -2.03
C SER A 631 37.57 2.21 -0.81
N ILE A 632 38.19 1.03 -0.78
CA ILE A 632 39.20 0.70 0.25
C ILE A 632 40.38 1.70 0.29
N GLY A 633 40.66 2.34 -0.86
CA GLY A 633 41.68 3.40 -0.93
C GLY A 633 41.27 4.65 -0.16
N GLU A 634 39.98 4.97 -0.16
CA GLU A 634 39.39 6.14 0.50
C GLU A 634 39.20 5.91 1.99
N VAL A 635 38.83 4.69 2.40
CA VAL A 635 38.93 4.26 3.81
C VAL A 635 40.35 4.42 4.32
N SER A 636 41.34 4.03 3.52
CA SER A 636 42.75 4.19 3.90
C SER A 636 43.13 5.66 4.08
N ASN A 637 42.61 6.57 3.25
CA ASN A 637 42.85 8.00 3.36
C ASN A 637 42.22 8.57 4.65
N ALA A 638 40.99 8.19 4.99
CA ALA A 638 40.34 8.60 6.24
C ALA A 638 41.13 8.13 7.47
N ILE A 639 41.64 6.89 7.46
CA ILE A 639 42.48 6.37 8.55
C ILE A 639 43.78 7.17 8.69
N ASP A 640 44.40 7.56 7.57
CA ASP A 640 45.63 8.36 7.59
C ASP A 640 45.38 9.79 8.10
N ASP A 641 44.26 10.40 7.74
CA ASP A 641 43.85 11.72 8.23
C ASP A 641 43.48 11.71 9.72
N TYR A 642 42.85 10.64 10.21
CA TYR A 642 42.66 10.42 11.64
C TYR A 642 43.99 10.31 12.39
N ARG A 643 44.95 9.56 11.84
CA ARG A 643 46.32 9.45 12.41
C ARG A 643 47.06 10.78 12.39
N ALA A 644 46.77 11.64 11.41
CA ALA A 644 47.29 13.00 11.33
C ALA A 644 46.54 13.98 12.25
N GLY A 645 45.43 13.57 12.87
CA GLY A 645 44.60 14.41 13.74
C GLY A 645 43.73 15.42 12.98
N GLN A 646 43.41 15.14 11.72
CA GLN A 646 42.59 16.01 10.87
C GLN A 646 41.09 15.73 11.00
N ILE A 647 40.74 14.48 11.30
CA ILE A 647 39.37 14.03 11.59
C ILE A 647 39.35 13.25 12.91
N ASP A 648 38.17 13.09 13.50
CA ASP A 648 37.98 12.25 14.67
C ASP A 648 37.62 10.80 14.31
N ILE A 649 37.45 9.95 15.32
CA ILE A 649 37.16 8.53 15.11
C ILE A 649 35.72 8.26 14.65
N GLY A 650 34.80 9.20 14.88
CA GLY A 650 33.41 9.11 14.40
C GLY A 650 33.37 9.18 12.88
N MET A 651 34.08 10.16 12.30
CA MET A 651 34.21 10.31 10.85
C MET A 651 34.87 9.09 10.18
N VAL A 652 35.82 8.44 10.85
CA VAL A 652 36.42 7.19 10.34
C VAL A 652 35.42 6.04 10.37
N SER A 653 34.57 5.97 11.41
CA SER A 653 33.53 4.95 11.50
C SER A 653 32.55 5.10 10.34
N GLU A 654 32.05 6.33 10.13
CA GLU A 654 31.14 6.67 9.03
C GLU A 654 31.70 6.24 7.66
N VAL A 655 32.96 6.57 7.35
CA VAL A 655 33.62 6.14 6.10
C VAL A 655 33.72 4.60 5.99
N ILE A 656 33.94 3.90 7.09
CA ILE A 656 33.97 2.42 7.10
C ILE A 656 32.59 1.83 6.89
N ASP A 657 31.56 2.44 7.48
CA ASP A 657 30.17 2.00 7.37
C ASP A 657 29.69 2.18 5.92
N LEU A 658 29.98 3.34 5.30
CA LEU A 658 29.75 3.59 3.86
C LEU A 658 30.49 2.59 2.95
N TYR A 659 31.74 2.23 3.28
CA TYR A 659 32.48 1.20 2.53
C TYR A 659 31.85 -0.20 2.67
N ARG A 660 31.26 -0.51 3.84
CA ARG A 660 30.66 -1.82 4.11
C ARG A 660 29.30 -2.00 3.46
N ILE A 661 28.54 -0.92 3.30
CA ILE A 661 27.24 -0.93 2.61
C ILE A 661 27.41 -1.43 1.16
N GLY A 662 28.52 -1.12 0.50
CA GLY A 662 28.88 -1.70 -0.81
C GLY A 662 27.99 -1.29 -2.00
N GLY A 663 26.90 -0.56 -1.75
CA GLY A 663 26.09 0.17 -2.72
C GLY A 663 26.48 1.65 -2.82
N SER A 664 25.89 2.36 -3.79
CA SER A 664 26.02 3.81 -3.88
C SER A 664 25.35 4.46 -2.68
N TYR A 665 26.07 5.25 -1.88
CA TYR A 665 25.47 6.06 -0.80
C TYR A 665 24.84 7.37 -1.32
N CYS A 666 25.01 7.60 -2.62
CA CYS A 666 24.31 8.59 -3.41
C CYS A 666 23.11 7.91 -4.06
N VAL A 667 21.90 8.21 -3.57
CA VAL A 667 20.63 7.86 -4.24
C VAL A 667 20.14 9.09 -4.99
#